data_AF-A0AAU1F723-F1
#
_entry.id   AF-A0AAU1F723-F1
#
_cell.length_a   1.000
_cell.length_b   1.000
_cell.length_c   1.000
_cell.angle_alpha   90.00
_cell.angle_beta   90.00
_cell.angle_gamma   90.00
#
_symmetry.space_group_name_H-M   'P 1'
#
loop_
_entity.id
_entity.type
_entity.pdbx_description
1 polymer ?
#
loop_
_entity_poly.entity_id
_entity_poly.type
_entity_poly.pdbx_seq_one_letter_code
_entity_poly.pdbx_strand_id
1 'polypeptide(L)'
;MTGQDPAAVLPCDFLLTAMTGSGPDDPVVQLAAQQVRTAQSRHERSALAEALLSGPHAQQAPHWLLETAVATDLEAEREPYHLEGGMTLVALALGHPSCPPSLQDGTLKRCSVEQLALLGSPRAGERIARAVAEELRIRGGTTPPMTPQLLEAPTPAQVVLRQGPLHNLVFEAARDTLPTAPDQGKPETDGDTKDWLKRRKNAFEAWESMWRQILKRHPERHRELVQWADGTDAKWTVRNELLGSLPWAVEPGLLAELAAADLERFPLEVLVAEGCRMRRAGSDEQQVLAHFAGELSALTDEEQVYFRSVLDPQMATLLDMWCQAPVAWVQRAAPGTWRHLLNPTQAKDGYQQAHWRAPAATLASLATMFAETAARALPFWEPEKRYSAINPSEVAWVREIALHLPTVTDDVKAGIRPIVRDARKRLSPRHPGFQPRHDERRELDEILDTIERVLADPPPSVGVDRRIALGAPDKVTVRELAGVQAQALSDYLDRHTGNDSLVEEALLACAASGHRSEADFERVLRRHTCPDTVLLPLTEGLRGNLGGGPAWREAWTRLILARPNTQPALVRALPAWPALRARGDRHGSAHPSVVAAVRDALGTDQDAWNRFAACPATNSGPTAWLRLGDLLDAAATAAPWPKPPGSR
;
A
#
# COMPACT_ATOMS: atom_id res chain seq x y z
N MET A 1 -12.14 -32.84 -30.26
CA MET A 1 -11.92 -31.71 -31.19
C MET A 1 -10.45 -31.32 -31.09
N THR A 2 -9.78 -31.10 -32.22
CA THR A 2 -8.37 -30.70 -32.25
C THR A 2 -8.26 -29.19 -32.05
N GLY A 3 -7.80 -28.75 -30.88
CA GLY A 3 -7.16 -27.45 -30.80
C GLY A 3 -5.89 -27.48 -31.65
N GLN A 4 -5.67 -26.44 -32.46
CA GLN A 4 -4.37 -26.24 -33.07
C GLN A 4 -3.45 -25.71 -31.97
N ASP A 5 -2.47 -26.51 -31.55
CA ASP A 5 -1.36 -25.95 -30.76
C ASP A 5 -0.74 -24.81 -31.59
N PRO A 6 -0.53 -23.61 -31.01
CA PRO A 6 0.12 -22.53 -31.72
C PRO A 6 1.53 -22.97 -32.14
N ALA A 7 1.97 -22.52 -33.32
CA ALA A 7 3.26 -22.92 -33.89
C ALA A 7 4.40 -22.71 -32.89
N ALA A 8 5.38 -23.62 -32.89
CA ALA A 8 6.44 -23.66 -31.89
C ALA A 8 7.18 -22.31 -31.78
N VAL A 9 7.15 -21.76 -30.57
CA VAL A 9 7.71 -20.47 -30.15
C VAL A 9 8.23 -20.69 -28.73
N LEU A 10 9.38 -20.08 -28.40
CA LEU A 10 10.02 -20.29 -27.09
C LEU A 10 9.18 -19.63 -25.95
N PRO A 11 9.15 -20.23 -24.75
CA PRO A 11 8.42 -19.67 -23.61
C PRO A 11 8.92 -18.25 -23.25
N CYS A 12 7.98 -17.36 -22.87
CA CYS A 12 8.28 -15.99 -22.47
C CYS A 12 9.35 -15.95 -21.36
N ASP A 13 9.12 -16.66 -20.24
CA ASP A 13 10.03 -16.81 -19.10
C ASP A 13 11.46 -17.24 -19.52
N PHE A 14 11.56 -18.08 -20.56
CA PHE A 14 12.85 -18.53 -21.10
C PHE A 14 13.59 -17.41 -21.83
N LEU A 15 12.93 -16.69 -22.73
CA LEU A 15 13.53 -15.56 -23.45
C LEU A 15 13.89 -14.41 -22.50
N LEU A 16 13.00 -14.06 -21.57
CA LEU A 16 13.26 -13.05 -20.52
C LEU A 16 14.54 -13.36 -19.76
N THR A 17 14.75 -14.63 -19.39
CA THR A 17 15.96 -15.06 -18.68
C THR A 17 17.17 -15.08 -19.60
N ALA A 18 17.04 -15.60 -20.82
CA ALA A 18 18.14 -15.77 -21.77
C ALA A 18 18.68 -14.46 -22.37
N MET A 19 17.88 -13.38 -22.39
CA MET A 19 18.29 -12.00 -22.72
C MET A 19 19.07 -11.30 -21.60
N THR A 20 19.15 -11.85 -20.39
CA THR A 20 19.76 -11.16 -19.25
C THR A 20 21.27 -11.00 -19.45
N GLY A 21 21.71 -9.75 -19.69
CA GLY A 21 23.11 -9.42 -19.98
C GLY A 21 23.48 -9.47 -21.47
N SER A 22 22.52 -9.74 -22.37
CA SER A 22 22.72 -9.74 -23.82
C SER A 22 22.81 -8.34 -24.42
N GLY A 23 23.64 -8.19 -25.46
CA GLY A 23 23.64 -7.00 -26.33
C GLY A 23 22.51 -7.03 -27.36
N PRO A 24 22.22 -5.91 -28.04
CA PRO A 24 21.10 -5.80 -28.99
C PRO A 24 21.20 -6.74 -30.20
N ASP A 25 22.42 -7.14 -30.59
CA ASP A 25 22.68 -8.03 -31.73
C ASP A 25 22.61 -9.53 -31.37
N ASP A 26 22.47 -9.89 -30.10
CA ASP A 26 22.39 -11.29 -29.63
C ASP A 26 21.16 -12.00 -30.23
N PRO A 27 21.29 -13.21 -30.82
CA PRO A 27 20.17 -13.90 -31.45
C PRO A 27 18.92 -14.09 -30.59
N VAL A 28 19.06 -14.21 -29.27
CA VAL A 28 17.91 -14.36 -28.38
C VAL A 28 17.12 -13.06 -28.21
N VAL A 29 17.80 -11.91 -28.36
CA VAL A 29 17.18 -10.57 -28.38
C VAL A 29 16.45 -10.36 -29.70
N GLN A 30 17.03 -10.81 -30.82
CA GLN A 30 16.36 -10.78 -32.13
C GLN A 30 15.09 -11.65 -32.14
N LEU A 31 15.15 -12.87 -31.58
CA LEU A 31 13.98 -13.74 -31.41
C LEU A 31 12.91 -13.10 -30.52
N ALA A 32 13.28 -12.52 -29.37
CA ALA A 32 12.33 -11.83 -28.50
C ALA A 32 11.68 -10.61 -29.19
N ALA A 33 12.44 -9.83 -29.95
CA ALA A 33 11.93 -8.72 -30.74
C ALA A 33 10.98 -9.19 -31.87
N GLN A 34 11.24 -10.34 -32.49
CA GLN A 34 10.31 -10.98 -33.42
C GLN A 34 9.04 -11.46 -32.72
N GLN A 35 9.15 -12.04 -31.52
CA GLN A 35 8.01 -12.50 -30.74
C GLN A 35 7.14 -11.34 -30.25
N VAL A 36 7.69 -10.18 -29.88
CA VAL A 36 6.90 -8.97 -29.60
C VAL A 36 6.01 -8.59 -30.79
N ARG A 37 6.51 -8.74 -32.02
CA ARG A 37 5.75 -8.42 -33.26
C ARG A 37 4.69 -9.45 -33.62
N THR A 38 4.80 -10.70 -33.16
CA THR A 38 3.91 -11.81 -33.56
C THR A 38 3.05 -12.37 -32.42
N ALA A 39 3.33 -12.03 -31.16
CA ALA A 39 2.61 -12.51 -29.99
C ALA A 39 1.14 -12.07 -30.01
N GLN A 40 0.25 -13.07 -29.94
CA GLN A 40 -1.19 -12.87 -29.76
C GLN A 40 -1.53 -12.50 -28.30
N SER A 41 -0.76 -13.00 -27.34
CA SER A 41 -0.90 -12.63 -25.92
C SER A 41 -0.35 -11.23 -25.67
N ARG A 42 -1.23 -10.31 -25.22
CA ARG A 42 -0.84 -8.97 -24.78
C ARG A 42 0.17 -9.02 -23.63
N HIS A 43 -0.01 -9.93 -22.68
CA HIS A 43 0.89 -10.06 -21.52
C HIS A 43 2.31 -10.46 -21.92
N GLU A 44 2.46 -11.46 -22.80
CA GLU A 44 3.78 -11.88 -23.31
C GLU A 44 4.44 -10.77 -24.14
N ARG A 45 3.66 -10.07 -24.98
CA ARG A 45 4.14 -8.90 -25.74
C ARG A 45 4.68 -7.81 -24.81
N SER A 46 3.92 -7.44 -23.77
CA SER A 46 4.31 -6.38 -22.84
C SER A 46 5.56 -6.75 -22.04
N ALA A 47 5.62 -7.97 -21.50
CA ALA A 47 6.78 -8.43 -20.71
C ALA A 47 8.07 -8.49 -21.54
N LEU A 48 8.01 -9.01 -22.77
CA LEU A 48 9.16 -9.02 -23.67
C LEU A 48 9.57 -7.60 -24.10
N ALA A 49 8.62 -6.71 -24.39
CA ALA A 49 8.92 -5.32 -24.74
C ALA A 49 9.56 -4.55 -23.57
N GLU A 50 9.09 -4.78 -22.33
CA GLU A 50 9.67 -4.18 -21.12
C GLU A 50 11.10 -4.68 -20.89
N ALA A 51 11.36 -5.98 -21.02
CA ALA A 51 12.71 -6.55 -20.89
C ALA A 51 13.67 -6.07 -21.98
N LEU A 52 13.21 -5.94 -23.23
CA LEU A 52 13.99 -5.38 -24.33
C LEU A 52 14.39 -3.91 -24.04
N LEU A 53 13.43 -3.08 -23.62
CA LEU A 53 13.63 -1.65 -23.35
C LEU A 53 14.39 -1.36 -22.04
N SER A 54 14.41 -2.29 -21.08
CA SER A 54 15.16 -2.15 -19.82
C SER A 54 16.54 -2.82 -19.83
N GLY A 55 16.79 -3.74 -20.76
CA GLY A 55 18.07 -4.41 -20.96
C GLY A 55 18.73 -4.08 -22.30
N PRO A 56 18.69 -4.98 -23.32
CA PRO A 56 19.47 -4.86 -24.55
C PRO A 56 19.34 -3.55 -25.32
N HIS A 57 18.17 -2.88 -25.25
CA HIS A 57 17.90 -1.62 -25.94
C HIS A 57 17.89 -0.39 -25.05
N ALA A 58 18.22 -0.48 -23.75
CA ALA A 58 18.05 0.60 -22.77
C ALA A 58 18.77 1.93 -23.07
N GLN A 59 19.78 1.92 -23.94
CA GLN A 59 20.43 3.13 -24.46
C GLN A 59 19.90 3.52 -25.85
N GLN A 60 19.66 2.53 -26.73
CA GLN A 60 19.21 2.73 -28.10
C GLN A 60 18.14 1.70 -28.49
N ALA A 61 16.90 2.19 -28.63
CA ALA A 61 15.74 1.39 -29.01
C ALA A 61 15.25 1.78 -30.42
N PRO A 62 14.83 0.80 -31.24
CA PRO A 62 14.27 1.08 -32.56
C PRO A 62 12.85 1.64 -32.45
N HIS A 63 12.49 2.60 -33.30
CA HIS A 63 11.24 3.38 -33.22
C HIS A 63 9.98 2.51 -33.08
N TRP A 64 9.87 1.45 -33.88
CA TRP A 64 8.73 0.51 -33.86
C TRP A 64 8.50 -0.14 -32.49
N LEU A 65 9.55 -0.36 -31.68
CA LEU A 65 9.43 -0.97 -30.36
C LEU A 65 8.84 0.01 -29.35
N LEU A 66 9.23 1.29 -29.44
CA LEU A 66 8.67 2.38 -28.63
C LEU A 66 7.21 2.64 -29.00
N GLU A 67 6.87 2.64 -30.30
CA GLU A 67 5.47 2.74 -30.76
C GLU A 67 4.63 1.55 -30.30
N THR A 68 5.15 0.33 -30.41
CA THR A 68 4.46 -0.90 -29.96
C THR A 68 4.22 -0.87 -28.45
N ALA A 69 5.21 -0.44 -27.67
CA ALA A 69 5.13 -0.30 -26.22
C ALA A 69 4.07 0.74 -25.80
N VAL A 70 4.01 1.89 -26.48
CA VAL A 70 3.00 2.93 -26.24
C VAL A 70 1.59 2.46 -26.64
N ALA A 71 1.44 1.80 -27.78
CA ALA A 71 0.14 1.34 -28.27
C ALA A 71 -0.46 0.21 -27.41
N THR A 72 0.36 -0.76 -26.99
CA THR A 72 -0.09 -2.00 -26.33
C THR A 72 -0.81 -1.75 -25.00
N ASP A 73 -0.56 -0.62 -24.34
CA ASP A 73 -1.21 -0.26 -23.06
C ASP A 73 -2.27 0.84 -23.19
N LEU A 74 -2.22 1.71 -24.20
CA LEU A 74 -3.30 2.68 -24.45
C LEU A 74 -4.59 2.02 -24.99
N GLU A 75 -4.47 0.83 -25.58
CA GLU A 75 -5.62 0.01 -26.00
C GLU A 75 -6.26 -0.79 -24.83
N ALA A 76 -5.74 -0.69 -23.60
CA ALA A 76 -6.11 -1.54 -22.47
C ALA A 76 -7.50 -1.29 -21.85
N GLU A 77 -8.10 -0.11 -22.08
CA GLU A 77 -9.26 0.40 -21.30
C GLU A 77 -10.60 -0.33 -21.51
N ARG A 78 -10.57 -1.56 -22.06
CA ARG A 78 -11.77 -2.37 -22.34
C ARG A 78 -11.93 -3.61 -21.45
N GLU A 79 -10.96 -3.96 -20.61
CA GLU A 79 -11.07 -5.11 -19.70
C GLU A 79 -11.09 -4.67 -18.21
N PRO A 80 -12.26 -4.67 -17.53
CA PRO A 80 -12.43 -4.01 -16.22
C PRO A 80 -11.72 -4.65 -15.00
N TYR A 81 -10.99 -5.76 -15.17
CA TYR A 81 -10.68 -6.68 -14.07
C TYR A 81 -9.17 -6.90 -13.78
N HIS A 82 -8.26 -6.29 -14.53
CA HIS A 82 -6.80 -6.50 -14.37
C HIS A 82 -6.00 -5.19 -14.29
N LEU A 83 -6.23 -4.41 -13.23
CA LEU A 83 -5.55 -3.13 -12.96
C LEU A 83 -4.21 -3.25 -12.18
N GLU A 84 -3.73 -4.46 -11.90
CA GLU A 84 -2.43 -4.66 -11.23
C GLU A 84 -1.22 -4.51 -12.18
N GLY A 85 -1.45 -4.56 -13.50
CA GLY A 85 -0.48 -4.20 -14.52
C GLY A 85 -0.62 -2.73 -14.94
N GLY A 86 0.01 -1.81 -14.19
CA GLY A 86 -0.01 -0.38 -14.50
C GLY A 86 0.79 0.01 -15.76
N MET A 87 0.72 1.30 -16.13
CA MET A 87 1.32 1.94 -17.33
C MET A 87 2.88 1.93 -17.41
N THR A 88 3.52 0.91 -16.86
CA THR A 88 4.98 0.78 -16.70
C THR A 88 5.70 0.75 -18.05
N LEU A 89 5.16 0.01 -19.03
CA LEU A 89 5.75 -0.10 -20.36
C LEU A 89 5.65 1.22 -21.15
N VAL A 90 4.53 1.93 -21.03
CA VAL A 90 4.38 3.29 -21.60
C VAL A 90 5.34 4.27 -20.94
N ALA A 91 5.44 4.26 -19.60
CA ALA A 91 6.36 5.13 -18.86
C ALA A 91 7.83 4.87 -19.24
N LEU A 92 8.22 3.60 -19.43
CA LEU A 92 9.53 3.20 -19.90
C LEU A 92 9.79 3.68 -21.33
N ALA A 93 8.85 3.47 -22.26
CA ALA A 93 8.98 3.88 -23.66
C ALA A 93 9.00 5.40 -23.86
N LEU A 94 8.17 6.15 -23.14
CA LEU A 94 8.16 7.62 -23.19
C LEU A 94 9.32 8.26 -22.41
N GLY A 95 9.86 7.57 -21.38
CA GLY A 95 11.07 7.98 -20.67
C GLY A 95 12.37 7.66 -21.43
N HIS A 96 12.33 6.76 -22.41
CA HIS A 96 13.49 6.23 -23.10
C HIS A 96 14.36 7.32 -23.77
N PRO A 97 15.71 7.24 -23.71
CA PRO A 97 16.59 8.22 -24.36
C PRO A 97 16.27 8.45 -25.84
N SER A 98 16.03 7.38 -26.60
CA SER A 98 15.68 7.41 -28.02
C SER A 98 14.23 7.83 -28.34
N CYS A 99 13.37 8.10 -27.34
CA CYS A 99 12.00 8.51 -27.61
C CYS A 99 11.96 9.89 -28.28
N PRO A 100 11.35 10.05 -29.47
CA PRO A 100 11.26 11.35 -30.13
C PRO A 100 10.22 12.23 -29.40
N PRO A 101 10.48 13.55 -29.22
CA PRO A 101 9.57 14.45 -28.51
C PRO A 101 8.14 14.47 -29.10
N SER A 102 7.99 14.29 -30.41
CA SER A 102 6.68 14.22 -31.08
C SER A 102 5.82 13.02 -30.62
N LEU A 103 6.43 11.86 -30.33
CA LEU A 103 5.73 10.69 -29.78
C LEU A 103 5.39 10.91 -28.30
N GLN A 104 6.28 11.58 -27.57
CA GLN A 104 6.07 11.94 -26.16
C GLN A 104 4.90 12.93 -26.00
N ASP A 105 5.01 14.12 -26.58
CA ASP A 105 3.99 15.18 -26.52
C ASP A 105 2.66 14.72 -27.12
N GLY A 106 2.72 14.06 -28.29
CA GLY A 106 1.54 13.55 -28.98
C GLY A 106 0.84 12.42 -28.24
N THR A 107 1.51 11.76 -27.28
CA THR A 107 0.89 10.75 -26.41
C THR A 107 0.35 11.37 -25.13
N LEU A 108 1.12 12.22 -24.45
CA LEU A 108 0.67 12.89 -23.22
C LEU A 108 -0.61 13.71 -23.48
N LYS A 109 -0.71 14.42 -24.62
CA LYS A 109 -1.90 15.16 -25.03
C LYS A 109 -3.13 14.31 -25.34
N ARG A 110 -2.96 13.00 -25.60
CA ARG A 110 -4.06 12.04 -25.77
C ARG A 110 -4.46 11.34 -24.46
N CYS A 111 -3.59 11.37 -23.45
CA CYS A 111 -3.85 10.66 -22.20
C CYS A 111 -4.95 11.32 -21.37
N SER A 112 -5.75 10.52 -20.67
CA SER A 112 -6.64 11.00 -19.60
C SER A 112 -5.82 11.51 -18.40
N VAL A 113 -6.45 12.20 -17.45
CA VAL A 113 -5.73 12.73 -16.28
C VAL A 113 -5.32 11.58 -15.33
N GLU A 114 -6.15 10.54 -15.27
CA GLU A 114 -5.88 9.29 -14.57
C GLU A 114 -4.66 8.56 -15.16
N GLN A 115 -4.55 8.50 -16.50
CA GLN A 115 -3.37 7.97 -17.18
C GLN A 115 -2.12 8.81 -16.91
N LEU A 116 -2.22 10.15 -16.90
CA LEU A 116 -1.11 11.04 -16.52
C LEU A 116 -0.66 10.78 -15.06
N ALA A 117 -1.58 10.51 -14.14
CA ALA A 117 -1.24 10.15 -12.76
C ALA A 117 -0.45 8.83 -12.69
N LEU A 118 -0.87 7.81 -13.44
CA LEU A 118 -0.16 6.52 -13.53
C LEU A 118 1.24 6.65 -14.14
N LEU A 119 1.37 7.45 -15.22
CA LEU A 119 2.66 7.80 -15.84
C LEU A 119 3.56 8.62 -14.91
N GLY A 120 2.96 9.36 -13.97
CA GLY A 120 3.65 10.15 -12.94
C GLY A 120 3.96 9.42 -11.63
N SER A 121 3.83 8.09 -11.59
CA SER A 121 4.12 7.27 -10.41
C SER A 121 5.59 7.38 -9.93
N PRO A 122 5.93 6.97 -8.69
CA PRO A 122 7.29 7.09 -8.16
C PRO A 122 8.38 6.28 -8.89
N ARG A 123 7.99 5.38 -9.81
CA ARG A 123 8.90 4.62 -10.67
C ARG A 123 9.20 5.34 -11.99
N ALA A 124 8.52 6.45 -12.29
CA ALA A 124 8.72 7.22 -13.50
C ALA A 124 10.12 7.84 -13.54
N GLY A 125 10.84 7.64 -14.66
CA GLY A 125 12.12 8.30 -14.87
C GLY A 125 11.95 9.82 -14.99
N GLU A 126 12.94 10.59 -14.53
CA GLU A 126 12.82 12.05 -14.38
C GLU A 126 12.36 12.77 -15.68
N ARG A 127 12.80 12.30 -16.85
CA ARG A 127 12.40 12.84 -18.16
C ARG A 127 10.89 12.74 -18.40
N ILE A 128 10.27 11.58 -18.12
CA ILE A 128 8.82 11.40 -18.30
C ILE A 128 8.04 12.09 -17.17
N ALA A 129 8.54 12.03 -15.92
CA ALA A 129 7.93 12.76 -14.81
C ALA A 129 7.90 14.29 -15.05
N ARG A 130 8.96 14.86 -15.64
CA ARG A 130 9.02 16.28 -16.01
C ARG A 130 8.04 16.65 -17.14
N ALA A 131 7.90 15.77 -18.14
CA ALA A 131 6.95 15.99 -19.24
C ALA A 131 5.48 15.86 -18.78
N VAL A 132 5.17 14.89 -17.91
CA VAL A 132 3.86 14.76 -17.25
C VAL A 132 3.56 15.99 -16.40
N ALA A 133 4.52 16.45 -15.59
CA ALA A 133 4.37 17.66 -14.77
C ALA A 133 4.03 18.91 -15.60
N GLU A 134 4.64 19.07 -16.78
CA GLU A 134 4.38 20.22 -17.66
C GLU A 134 3.01 20.13 -18.34
N GLU A 135 2.62 18.96 -18.86
CA GLU A 135 1.26 18.74 -19.40
C GLU A 135 0.18 18.97 -18.33
N LEU A 136 0.47 18.66 -17.05
CA LEU A 136 -0.43 18.98 -15.94
C LEU A 136 -0.52 20.49 -15.64
N ARG A 137 0.58 21.26 -15.72
CA ARG A 137 0.51 22.73 -15.61
C ARG A 137 -0.33 23.34 -16.73
N ILE A 138 -0.13 22.87 -17.96
CA ILE A 138 -0.89 23.31 -19.14
C ILE A 138 -2.41 23.01 -18.97
N ARG A 139 -2.77 21.88 -18.37
CA ARG A 139 -4.17 21.50 -18.08
C ARG A 139 -4.76 22.13 -16.81
N GLY A 140 -3.93 22.47 -15.83
CA GLY A 140 -4.37 23.03 -14.54
C GLY A 140 -4.97 24.44 -14.68
N GLY A 141 -4.34 25.29 -15.51
CA GLY A 141 -4.84 26.63 -15.79
C GLY A 141 -4.93 27.53 -14.55
N THR A 142 -5.96 28.37 -14.49
CA THR A 142 -6.22 29.24 -13.33
C THR A 142 -6.94 28.47 -12.24
N THR A 143 -6.37 28.44 -11.03
CA THR A 143 -6.91 27.76 -9.85
C THR A 143 -8.24 28.39 -9.38
N PRO A 144 -9.39 27.67 -9.40
CA PRO A 144 -10.65 28.20 -8.89
C PRO A 144 -10.72 28.12 -7.36
N PRO A 145 -11.57 28.92 -6.69
CA PRO A 145 -11.89 28.71 -5.28
C PRO A 145 -12.70 27.42 -5.09
N MET A 146 -12.49 26.73 -3.97
CA MET A 146 -13.12 25.44 -3.71
C MET A 146 -14.65 25.55 -3.54
N THR A 147 -15.38 24.68 -4.23
CA THR A 147 -16.85 24.56 -4.17
C THR A 147 -17.25 23.08 -4.07
N PRO A 148 -18.47 22.75 -3.56
CA PRO A 148 -18.94 21.37 -3.49
C PRO A 148 -18.91 20.62 -4.84
N GLN A 149 -19.18 21.33 -5.94
CA GLN A 149 -19.17 20.78 -7.30
C GLN A 149 -17.79 20.22 -7.69
N LEU A 150 -16.68 20.74 -7.14
CA LEU A 150 -15.33 20.23 -7.39
C LEU A 150 -15.03 18.91 -6.65
N LEU A 151 -15.96 18.37 -5.85
CA LEU A 151 -15.88 16.98 -5.41
C LEU A 151 -16.39 16.02 -6.50
N GLU A 152 -17.48 16.39 -7.18
CA GLU A 152 -18.17 15.62 -8.23
C GLU A 152 -17.46 15.72 -9.57
N ALA A 153 -17.06 16.94 -9.96
CA ALA A 153 -16.30 17.26 -11.16
C ALA A 153 -14.91 17.83 -10.77
N PRO A 154 -13.96 16.97 -10.36
CA PRO A 154 -12.65 17.40 -9.87
C PRO A 154 -11.78 18.04 -10.97
N THR A 155 -10.96 19.02 -10.57
CA THR A 155 -9.87 19.58 -11.38
C THR A 155 -8.80 18.52 -11.70
N PRO A 156 -7.97 18.70 -12.73
CA PRO A 156 -6.90 17.76 -13.05
C PRO A 156 -5.92 17.51 -11.88
N ALA A 157 -5.60 18.56 -11.12
CA ALA A 157 -4.81 18.48 -9.89
C ALA A 157 -5.42 17.51 -8.85
N GLN A 158 -6.72 17.66 -8.58
CA GLN A 158 -7.45 16.81 -7.64
C GLN A 158 -7.50 15.35 -8.12
N VAL A 159 -7.70 15.10 -9.42
CA VAL A 159 -7.67 13.75 -9.99
C VAL A 159 -6.30 13.10 -9.80
N VAL A 160 -5.21 13.79 -10.17
CA VAL A 160 -3.85 13.25 -10.03
C VAL A 160 -3.51 12.94 -8.57
N LEU A 161 -3.77 13.89 -7.65
CA LEU A 161 -3.41 13.71 -6.25
C LEU A 161 -4.25 12.63 -5.54
N ARG A 162 -5.46 12.32 -6.02
CA ARG A 162 -6.30 11.20 -5.55
C ARG A 162 -5.72 9.81 -5.88
N GLN A 163 -4.74 9.69 -6.79
CA GLN A 163 -4.14 8.42 -7.23
C GLN A 163 -2.78 8.09 -6.58
N GLY A 164 -2.36 8.83 -5.54
CA GLY A 164 -1.03 8.73 -4.94
C GLY A 164 -0.61 7.32 -4.46
N PRO A 165 0.72 7.03 -4.42
CA PRO A 165 1.84 7.99 -4.43
C PRO A 165 2.29 8.45 -5.84
N LEU A 166 3.06 9.55 -5.89
CA LEU A 166 3.55 10.19 -7.13
C LEU A 166 5.03 10.63 -7.04
N HIS A 167 5.69 10.78 -8.20
CA HIS A 167 7.02 11.40 -8.33
C HIS A 167 6.99 12.90 -7.96
N ASN A 168 8.06 13.42 -7.36
CA ASN A 168 8.18 14.80 -6.84
C ASN A 168 7.66 15.87 -7.82
N LEU A 169 8.27 15.99 -8.99
CA LEU A 169 7.89 16.98 -10.02
C LEU A 169 6.40 16.95 -10.41
N VAL A 170 5.77 15.77 -10.40
CA VAL A 170 4.35 15.59 -10.74
C VAL A 170 3.45 15.97 -9.56
N PHE A 171 3.86 15.60 -8.35
CA PHE A 171 3.19 16.00 -7.11
C PHE A 171 3.22 17.52 -6.93
N GLU A 172 4.38 18.16 -7.11
CA GLU A 172 4.55 19.62 -7.05
C GLU A 172 3.66 20.32 -8.08
N ALA A 173 3.71 19.93 -9.35
CA ALA A 173 2.88 20.52 -10.41
C ALA A 173 1.38 20.38 -10.17
N ALA A 174 0.92 19.26 -9.58
CA ALA A 174 -0.48 19.06 -9.22
C ALA A 174 -0.86 19.85 -7.95
N ARG A 175 0.00 19.89 -6.92
CA ARG A 175 -0.20 20.66 -5.68
C ARG A 175 -0.34 22.15 -5.98
N ASP A 176 0.54 22.68 -6.82
CA ASP A 176 0.59 24.10 -7.18
C ASP A 176 -0.51 24.52 -8.17
N THR A 177 -1.35 23.56 -8.63
CA THR A 177 -2.55 23.80 -9.45
C THR A 177 -3.86 23.33 -8.78
N LEU A 178 -3.83 23.10 -7.46
CA LEU A 178 -5.04 22.83 -6.67
C LEU A 178 -5.99 24.05 -6.60
N PRO A 179 -7.29 23.84 -6.34
CA PRO A 179 -8.20 24.91 -5.96
C PRO A 179 -7.68 25.72 -4.76
N THR A 180 -8.05 27.00 -4.67
CA THR A 180 -7.81 27.84 -3.50
C THR A 180 -8.92 27.65 -2.44
N ALA A 181 -8.75 28.24 -1.26
CA ALA A 181 -9.76 28.15 -0.20
C ALA A 181 -11.13 28.72 -0.64
N PRO A 182 -12.24 28.27 -0.02
CA PRO A 182 -13.57 28.81 -0.32
C PRO A 182 -13.65 30.33 -0.17
N ASP A 183 -14.30 30.99 -1.14
CA ASP A 183 -14.51 32.44 -1.11
C ASP A 183 -15.22 32.87 0.18
N GLN A 184 -14.64 33.86 0.86
CA GLN A 184 -15.19 34.44 2.09
C GLN A 184 -16.17 35.61 1.82
N GLY A 185 -16.49 35.86 0.55
CA GLY A 185 -17.38 36.90 0.06
C GLY A 185 -18.61 37.15 0.95
N LYS A 186 -18.88 38.44 1.21
CA LYS A 186 -19.96 38.89 2.08
C LYS A 186 -21.32 38.39 1.57
N PRO A 187 -22.34 38.24 2.44
CA PRO A 187 -23.71 38.01 1.98
C PRO A 187 -24.12 39.12 1.01
N GLU A 188 -24.79 38.72 -0.07
CA GLU A 188 -25.41 39.62 -1.04
C GLU A 188 -26.40 40.55 -0.30
N THR A 189 -26.45 41.83 -0.63
CA THR A 189 -27.13 42.87 0.18
C THR A 189 -28.62 42.59 0.45
N ASP A 190 -29.28 41.88 -0.47
CA ASP A 190 -30.69 41.47 -0.39
C ASP A 190 -30.88 39.94 -0.24
N GLY A 191 -29.81 39.17 0.01
CA GLY A 191 -29.82 37.71 0.04
C GLY A 191 -30.08 37.09 1.42
N ASP A 192 -30.70 35.90 1.47
CA ASP A 192 -30.90 35.20 2.76
C ASP A 192 -29.55 34.78 3.36
N THR A 193 -29.23 35.36 4.52
CA THR A 193 -28.04 35.07 5.31
C THR A 193 -27.94 33.59 5.69
N LYS A 194 -29.06 32.86 5.83
CA LYS A 194 -29.07 31.41 6.10
C LYS A 194 -28.57 30.61 4.91
N ASP A 195 -28.99 30.94 3.70
CA ASP A 195 -28.53 30.25 2.49
C ASP A 195 -27.09 30.65 2.13
N TRP A 196 -26.65 31.87 2.46
CA TRP A 196 -25.23 32.22 2.42
C TRP A 196 -24.41 31.40 3.43
N LEU A 197 -24.82 31.32 4.70
CA LEU A 197 -24.16 30.50 5.73
C LEU A 197 -24.09 29.02 5.33
N LYS A 198 -25.16 28.48 4.74
CA LYS A 198 -25.24 27.11 4.23
C LYS A 198 -24.32 26.88 3.02
N ARG A 199 -24.32 27.78 2.03
CA ARG A 199 -23.37 27.75 0.90
C ARG A 199 -21.93 27.75 1.39
N ARG A 200 -21.58 28.68 2.30
CA ARG A 200 -20.25 28.79 2.90
C ARG A 200 -19.86 27.51 3.65
N LYS A 201 -20.73 27.01 4.54
CA LYS A 201 -20.47 25.77 5.30
C LYS A 201 -20.15 24.60 4.35
N ASN A 202 -20.99 24.35 3.36
CA ASN A 202 -20.81 23.23 2.43
C ASN A 202 -19.49 23.34 1.64
N ALA A 203 -19.03 24.55 1.31
CA ALA A 203 -17.77 24.77 0.62
C ALA A 203 -16.54 24.50 1.51
N PHE A 204 -16.60 24.84 2.81
CA PHE A 204 -15.56 24.46 3.78
C PHE A 204 -15.53 22.95 4.06
N GLU A 205 -16.70 22.29 4.18
CA GLU A 205 -16.77 20.81 4.28
C GLU A 205 -16.19 20.14 3.02
N ALA A 206 -16.34 20.75 1.83
CA ALA A 206 -15.74 20.26 0.60
C ALA A 206 -14.21 20.46 0.53
N TRP A 207 -13.72 21.59 1.05
CA TRP A 207 -12.28 21.89 1.20
C TRP A 207 -11.58 20.91 2.15
N GLU A 208 -12.16 20.67 3.32
CA GLU A 208 -11.71 19.65 4.28
C GLU A 208 -11.70 18.25 3.64
N SER A 209 -12.79 17.87 2.96
CA SER A 209 -12.89 16.59 2.25
C SER A 209 -11.83 16.42 1.16
N MET A 210 -11.52 17.47 0.40
CA MET A 210 -10.44 17.47 -0.60
C MET A 210 -9.08 17.21 0.06
N TRP A 211 -8.73 17.99 1.08
CA TRP A 211 -7.44 17.84 1.77
C TRP A 211 -7.31 16.47 2.44
N ARG A 212 -8.37 15.97 3.09
CA ARG A 212 -8.42 14.62 3.68
C ARG A 212 -8.12 13.52 2.65
N GLN A 213 -8.67 13.64 1.43
CA GLN A 213 -8.42 12.68 0.35
C GLN A 213 -6.96 12.72 -0.13
N ILE A 214 -6.38 13.92 -0.26
CA ILE A 214 -4.98 14.10 -0.68
C ILE A 214 -4.02 13.59 0.41
N LEU A 215 -4.20 14.02 1.65
CA LEU A 215 -3.36 13.64 2.79
C LEU A 215 -3.39 12.13 3.04
N LYS A 216 -4.53 11.47 2.83
CA LYS A 216 -4.62 10.00 2.92
C LYS A 216 -3.84 9.27 1.81
N ARG A 217 -3.65 9.88 0.65
CA ARG A 217 -2.94 9.29 -0.51
C ARG A 217 -1.43 9.53 -0.52
N HIS A 218 -0.93 10.50 0.25
CA HIS A 218 0.50 10.86 0.30
C HIS A 218 1.06 10.89 1.74
N PRO A 219 1.02 9.76 2.48
CA PRO A 219 1.53 9.70 3.86
C PRO A 219 3.01 10.08 4.00
N GLU A 220 3.81 9.80 2.97
CA GLU A 220 5.25 10.15 2.96
C GLU A 220 5.53 11.63 2.63
N ARG A 221 4.49 12.44 2.37
CA ARG A 221 4.60 13.89 2.09
C ARG A 221 3.93 14.76 3.14
N HIS A 222 3.50 14.22 4.28
CA HIS A 222 2.84 15.02 5.33
C HIS A 222 3.71 16.19 5.81
N ARG A 223 5.02 15.98 6.01
CA ARG A 223 5.94 17.06 6.40
C ARG A 223 6.13 18.11 5.31
N GLU A 224 6.27 17.68 4.05
CA GLU A 224 6.35 18.55 2.87
C GLU A 224 5.08 19.44 2.75
N LEU A 225 3.90 18.84 2.90
CA LEU A 225 2.62 19.52 2.82
C LEU A 225 2.37 20.49 3.98
N VAL A 226 2.80 20.16 5.22
CA VAL A 226 2.73 21.10 6.35
C VAL A 226 3.64 22.30 6.12
N GLN A 227 4.88 22.08 5.65
CA GLN A 227 5.85 23.14 5.36
C GLN A 227 5.42 24.03 4.18
N TRP A 228 4.83 23.45 3.13
CA TRP A 228 4.24 24.22 2.02
C TRP A 228 2.96 24.96 2.43
N ALA A 229 2.16 24.40 3.32
CA ALA A 229 0.92 25.03 3.77
C ALA A 229 1.19 26.26 4.67
N ASP A 230 2.37 26.37 5.30
CA ASP A 230 2.79 27.56 6.04
C ASP A 230 3.03 28.75 5.11
N GLY A 231 2.05 29.66 5.07
CA GLY A 231 1.99 30.79 4.13
C GLY A 231 0.81 30.71 3.15
N THR A 232 -0.05 29.70 3.25
CA THR A 232 -1.26 29.55 2.42
C THR A 232 -2.52 29.38 3.27
N ASP A 233 -3.70 29.57 2.68
CA ASP A 233 -5.00 29.34 3.34
C ASP A 233 -5.19 27.87 3.80
N ALA A 234 -4.40 26.93 3.28
CA ALA A 234 -4.45 25.53 3.67
C ALA A 234 -3.80 25.25 5.05
N LYS A 235 -3.06 26.22 5.62
CA LYS A 235 -2.26 26.08 6.86
C LYS A 235 -2.98 25.33 7.99
N TRP A 236 -4.22 25.72 8.28
CA TRP A 236 -5.02 25.14 9.36
C TRP A 236 -5.73 23.84 8.95
N THR A 237 -6.27 23.77 7.73
CA THR A 237 -6.95 22.57 7.23
C THR A 237 -6.01 21.38 7.18
N VAL A 238 -4.80 21.54 6.66
CA VAL A 238 -3.80 20.45 6.60
C VAL A 238 -3.43 19.96 8.00
N ARG A 239 -3.15 20.87 8.95
CA ARG A 239 -2.83 20.50 10.34
C ARG A 239 -3.99 19.76 11.03
N ASN A 240 -5.22 20.28 10.92
CA ASN A 240 -6.40 19.70 11.55
C ASN A 240 -6.75 18.32 10.97
N GLU A 241 -6.63 18.14 9.65
CA GLU A 241 -6.88 16.85 8.98
C GLU A 241 -5.83 15.79 9.35
N LEU A 242 -4.56 16.18 9.48
CA LEU A 242 -3.49 15.29 9.92
C LEU A 242 -3.63 14.89 11.40
N LEU A 243 -3.94 15.84 12.29
CA LEU A 243 -4.05 15.57 13.73
C LEU A 243 -5.36 14.85 14.10
N GLY A 244 -6.49 15.23 13.47
CA GLY A 244 -7.81 14.71 13.77
C GLY A 244 -8.25 13.51 12.91
N SER A 245 -8.25 13.67 11.58
CA SER A 245 -8.86 12.68 10.66
C SER A 245 -7.94 11.52 10.28
N LEU A 246 -6.62 11.71 10.32
CA LEU A 246 -5.62 10.76 9.83
C LEU A 246 -4.39 10.51 10.77
N PRO A 247 -4.43 10.72 12.10
CA PRO A 247 -3.22 10.75 12.94
C PRO A 247 -2.41 9.44 12.94
N TRP A 248 -3.04 8.31 12.65
CA TRP A 248 -2.35 7.01 12.54
C TRP A 248 -1.40 6.91 11.33
N ALA A 249 -1.63 7.70 10.28
CA ALA A 249 -0.81 7.71 9.07
C ALA A 249 0.36 8.71 9.12
N VAL A 250 0.40 9.58 10.14
CA VAL A 250 1.43 10.60 10.33
C VAL A 250 2.69 9.98 10.94
N GLU A 251 3.87 10.45 10.54
CA GLU A 251 5.13 10.04 11.18
C GLU A 251 5.21 10.50 12.66
N PRO A 252 5.92 9.79 13.56
CA PRO A 252 5.83 10.04 15.00
C PRO A 252 6.32 11.44 15.42
N GLY A 253 7.34 11.96 14.74
CA GLY A 253 7.89 13.31 15.01
C GLY A 253 6.90 14.41 14.62
N LEU A 254 6.44 14.39 13.35
CA LEU A 254 5.45 15.37 12.87
C LEU A 254 4.14 15.30 13.66
N LEU A 255 3.70 14.11 14.09
CA LEU A 255 2.50 13.98 14.92
C LEU A 255 2.68 14.68 16.28
N ALA A 256 3.86 14.60 16.89
CA ALA A 256 4.17 15.33 18.11
C ALA A 256 4.31 16.85 17.89
N GLU A 257 4.91 17.28 16.77
CA GLU A 257 4.99 18.69 16.36
C GLU A 257 3.60 19.31 16.15
N LEU A 258 2.70 18.60 15.45
CA LEU A 258 1.33 19.02 15.21
C LEU A 258 0.51 19.08 16.51
N ALA A 259 0.67 18.08 17.37
CA ALA A 259 -0.01 18.02 18.66
C ALA A 259 0.45 19.15 19.59
N ALA A 260 1.76 19.41 19.68
CA ALA A 260 2.30 20.52 20.47
C ALA A 260 1.76 21.87 19.96
N ALA A 261 1.79 22.11 18.65
CA ALA A 261 1.28 23.33 18.03
C ALA A 261 -0.24 23.55 18.21
N ASP A 262 -1.03 22.52 18.50
CA ASP A 262 -2.45 22.68 18.88
C ASP A 262 -2.61 22.97 20.38
N LEU A 263 -1.81 22.34 21.26
CA LEU A 263 -1.77 22.67 22.69
C LEU A 263 -1.25 24.08 22.97
N GLU A 264 -0.31 24.58 22.17
CA GLU A 264 0.26 25.94 22.26
C GLU A 264 -0.79 27.05 22.03
N ARG A 265 -1.98 26.72 21.51
CA ARG A 265 -3.11 27.65 21.32
C ARG A 265 -3.97 27.80 22.57
N PHE A 266 -3.92 26.84 23.49
CA PHE A 266 -4.71 26.86 24.73
C PHE A 266 -4.47 28.08 25.64
N PRO A 267 -3.23 28.61 25.79
CA PRO A 267 -3.00 29.86 26.54
C PRO A 267 -3.79 31.08 26.02
N LEU A 268 -4.04 31.17 24.70
CA LEU A 268 -4.85 32.25 24.14
C LEU A 268 -6.32 32.16 24.58
N GLU A 269 -6.89 30.95 24.58
CA GLU A 269 -8.25 30.70 25.07
C GLU A 269 -8.36 31.04 26.58
N VAL A 270 -7.29 30.82 27.37
CA VAL A 270 -7.21 31.27 28.78
C VAL A 270 -7.22 32.79 28.90
N LEU A 271 -6.34 33.49 28.17
CA LEU A 271 -6.29 34.96 28.17
C LEU A 271 -7.65 35.57 27.75
N VAL A 272 -8.30 35.00 26.73
CA VAL A 272 -9.65 35.40 26.29
C VAL A 272 -10.66 35.26 27.44
N ALA A 273 -10.69 34.12 28.13
CA ALA A 273 -11.62 33.94 29.25
C ALA A 273 -11.33 34.89 30.43
N GLU A 274 -10.07 35.15 30.75
CA GLU A 274 -9.69 36.09 31.82
C GLU A 274 -10.04 37.54 31.46
N GLY A 275 -9.74 37.99 30.24
CA GLY A 275 -10.17 39.28 29.71
C GLY A 275 -11.69 39.44 29.69
N CYS A 276 -12.43 38.43 29.23
CA CYS A 276 -13.89 38.44 29.28
C CYS A 276 -14.44 38.45 30.71
N ARG A 277 -13.79 37.75 31.65
CA ARG A 277 -14.15 37.79 33.09
C ARG A 277 -13.92 39.18 33.69
N MET A 278 -12.86 39.89 33.31
CA MET A 278 -12.63 41.29 33.71
C MET A 278 -13.69 42.24 33.14
N ARG A 279 -14.04 42.12 31.85
CA ARG A 279 -15.17 42.87 31.25
C ARG A 279 -16.48 42.58 31.98
N ARG A 280 -16.75 41.31 32.32
CA ARG A 280 -17.94 40.88 33.07
C ARG A 280 -17.96 41.38 34.51
N ALA A 281 -16.79 41.64 35.10
CA ALA A 281 -16.62 42.30 36.41
C ALA A 281 -16.73 43.84 36.35
N GLY A 282 -16.84 44.44 35.15
CA GLY A 282 -17.07 45.88 34.97
C GLY A 282 -15.92 46.67 34.36
N SER A 283 -14.80 46.03 33.98
CA SER A 283 -13.70 46.73 33.31
C SER A 283 -14.07 47.15 31.87
N ASP A 284 -13.53 48.28 31.41
CA ASP A 284 -13.60 48.65 29.98
C ASP A 284 -12.54 47.90 29.14
N GLU A 285 -12.60 48.07 27.82
CA GLU A 285 -11.67 47.40 26.88
C GLU A 285 -10.22 47.87 27.06
N GLN A 286 -10.00 49.18 27.28
CA GLN A 286 -8.65 49.74 27.43
C GLN A 286 -8.00 49.29 28.74
N GLN A 287 -8.78 49.17 29.82
CA GLN A 287 -8.32 48.59 31.09
C GLN A 287 -7.87 47.13 30.93
N VAL A 288 -8.60 46.32 30.16
CA VAL A 288 -8.22 44.91 29.90
C VAL A 288 -6.99 44.82 28.99
N LEU A 289 -6.92 45.62 27.92
CA LEU A 289 -5.75 45.69 27.04
C LEU A 289 -4.49 46.21 27.77
N ALA A 290 -4.64 47.12 28.73
CA ALA A 290 -3.54 47.59 29.57
C ALA A 290 -3.12 46.57 30.63
N HIS A 291 -4.04 45.73 31.13
CA HIS A 291 -3.73 44.69 32.11
C HIS A 291 -2.89 43.57 31.50
N PHE A 292 -3.30 43.07 30.33
CA PHE A 292 -2.61 41.99 29.61
C PHE A 292 -1.55 42.50 28.61
N ALA A 293 -1.04 43.73 28.77
CA ALA A 293 -0.17 44.36 27.78
C ALA A 293 1.14 43.60 27.52
N GLY A 294 1.66 42.87 28.52
CA GLY A 294 2.85 42.04 28.37
C GLY A 294 2.56 40.77 27.56
N GLU A 295 1.51 40.07 27.92
CA GLU A 295 1.03 38.82 27.30
C GLU A 295 0.64 39.07 25.84
N LEU A 296 -0.12 40.13 25.57
CA LEU A 296 -0.52 40.54 24.22
C LEU A 296 0.68 40.93 23.33
N SER A 297 1.80 41.38 23.91
CA SER A 297 3.01 41.71 23.15
C SER A 297 3.79 40.48 22.67
N ALA A 298 3.49 39.30 23.20
CA ALA A 298 4.06 38.01 22.78
C ALA A 298 3.18 37.26 21.75
N LEU A 299 1.96 37.74 21.48
CA LEU A 299 1.03 37.17 20.51
C LEU A 299 1.26 37.69 19.08
N THR A 300 0.93 36.87 18.09
CA THR A 300 0.94 37.29 16.68
C THR A 300 -0.16 38.33 16.38
N ASP A 301 -0.02 39.07 15.28
CA ASP A 301 -1.01 40.08 14.87
C ASP A 301 -2.43 39.50 14.69
N GLU A 302 -2.55 38.28 14.15
CA GLU A 302 -3.83 37.57 14.00
C GLU A 302 -4.49 37.31 15.36
N GLU A 303 -3.71 36.88 16.36
CA GLU A 303 -4.18 36.56 17.71
C GLU A 303 -4.53 37.83 18.50
N GLN A 304 -3.77 38.91 18.33
CA GLN A 304 -4.10 40.23 18.89
C GLN A 304 -5.40 40.79 18.30
N VAL A 305 -5.61 40.64 16.98
CA VAL A 305 -6.87 41.02 16.30
C VAL A 305 -8.02 40.18 16.81
N TYR A 306 -7.84 38.85 16.93
CA TYR A 306 -8.86 37.96 17.49
C TYR A 306 -9.23 38.35 18.93
N PHE A 307 -8.26 38.52 19.82
CA PHE A 307 -8.47 38.93 21.22
C PHE A 307 -9.26 40.24 21.32
N ARG A 308 -8.87 41.27 20.56
CA ARG A 308 -9.60 42.57 20.50
C ARG A 308 -11.03 42.38 20.01
N SER A 309 -11.24 41.61 18.94
CA SER A 309 -12.58 41.36 18.37
C SER A 309 -13.55 40.69 19.36
N VAL A 310 -13.06 39.93 20.33
CA VAL A 310 -13.87 39.27 21.37
C VAL A 310 -14.25 40.22 22.52
N LEU A 311 -13.49 41.31 22.73
CA LEU A 311 -13.78 42.33 23.76
C LEU A 311 -14.71 43.47 23.31
N ASP A 312 -14.96 43.58 21.98
CA ASP A 312 -15.80 44.59 21.34
C ASP A 312 -17.18 44.71 22.03
N PRO A 313 -17.64 45.92 22.41
CA PRO A 313 -18.97 46.15 22.96
C PRO A 313 -20.14 45.53 22.15
N GLN A 314 -20.01 45.37 20.84
CA GLN A 314 -21.00 44.70 19.97
C GLN A 314 -21.11 43.20 20.26
N MET A 315 -20.04 42.56 20.74
CA MET A 315 -19.99 41.14 21.12
C MET A 315 -20.42 40.89 22.58
N ALA A 316 -20.85 41.93 23.32
CA ALA A 316 -21.19 41.81 24.75
C ALA A 316 -22.29 40.77 25.06
N THR A 317 -23.17 40.46 24.11
CA THR A 317 -24.19 39.38 24.24
C THR A 317 -23.60 37.97 24.23
N LEU A 318 -22.35 37.81 23.80
CA LEU A 318 -21.58 36.55 23.79
C LEU A 318 -20.55 36.48 24.93
N LEU A 319 -20.44 37.50 25.78
CA LEU A 319 -19.39 37.60 26.80
C LEU A 319 -19.38 36.42 27.79
N ASP A 320 -20.56 35.94 28.21
CA ASP A 320 -20.71 34.78 29.11
C ASP A 320 -20.25 33.45 28.45
N MET A 321 -20.24 33.36 27.11
CA MET A 321 -19.70 32.22 26.37
C MET A 321 -18.16 32.25 26.37
N TRP A 322 -17.58 33.41 26.07
CA TRP A 322 -16.12 33.59 26.06
C TRP A 322 -15.49 33.50 27.46
N CYS A 323 -16.25 33.80 28.53
CA CYS A 323 -15.84 33.51 29.92
C CYS A 323 -15.55 32.02 30.21
N GLN A 324 -15.91 31.09 29.30
CA GLN A 324 -15.61 29.65 29.36
C GLN A 324 -14.74 29.17 28.19
N ALA A 325 -14.04 30.06 27.47
CA ALA A 325 -13.28 29.73 26.26
C ALA A 325 -12.34 28.50 26.38
N PRO A 326 -11.56 28.27 27.47
CA PRO A 326 -10.76 27.06 27.65
C PRO A 326 -11.59 25.77 27.66
N VAL A 327 -12.78 25.80 28.28
CA VAL A 327 -13.70 24.66 28.32
C VAL A 327 -14.29 24.43 26.93
N ALA A 328 -14.70 25.49 26.23
CA ALA A 328 -15.20 25.40 24.87
C ALA A 328 -14.12 24.91 23.88
N TRP A 329 -12.84 25.20 24.10
CA TRP A 329 -11.72 24.59 23.37
C TRP A 329 -11.64 23.08 23.64
N VAL A 330 -11.53 22.67 24.91
CA VAL A 330 -11.37 21.24 25.28
C VAL A 330 -12.57 20.40 24.82
N GLN A 331 -13.81 20.90 24.97
CA GLN A 331 -15.04 20.22 24.53
C GLN A 331 -15.14 20.04 23.01
N ARG A 332 -14.46 20.89 22.21
CA ARG A 332 -14.31 20.70 20.76
C ARG A 332 -13.14 19.76 20.43
N ALA A 333 -12.01 19.93 21.12
CA ALA A 333 -10.77 19.21 20.86
C ALA A 333 -10.88 17.71 21.15
N ALA A 334 -11.41 17.32 22.32
CA ALA A 334 -11.46 15.92 22.76
C ALA A 334 -12.30 14.98 21.83
N PRO A 335 -13.54 15.32 21.43
CA PRO A 335 -14.31 14.50 20.48
C PRO A 335 -13.97 14.78 19.00
N GLY A 336 -13.25 15.88 18.72
CA GLY A 336 -12.77 16.28 17.41
C GLY A 336 -11.29 15.93 17.21
N THR A 337 -10.44 16.95 17.13
CA THR A 337 -9.02 16.86 16.73
C THR A 337 -8.18 15.85 17.51
N TRP A 338 -8.52 15.55 18.77
CA TRP A 338 -7.74 14.64 19.62
C TRP A 338 -8.36 13.25 19.78
N ARG A 339 -9.57 13.02 19.25
CA ARG A 339 -10.38 11.82 19.49
C ARG A 339 -9.60 10.52 19.31
N HIS A 340 -8.89 10.41 18.19
CA HIS A 340 -8.18 9.18 17.82
C HIS A 340 -6.83 9.02 18.53
N LEU A 341 -6.21 10.11 19.03
CA LEU A 341 -5.02 10.05 19.88
C LEU A 341 -5.35 9.56 21.29
N LEU A 342 -6.46 10.06 21.84
CA LEU A 342 -6.97 9.66 23.17
C LEU A 342 -7.53 8.22 23.12
N ASN A 343 -8.22 7.85 22.03
CA ASN A 343 -8.80 6.52 21.85
C ASN A 343 -8.26 5.79 20.59
N PRO A 344 -7.00 5.31 20.57
CA PRO A 344 -6.39 4.67 19.40
C PRO A 344 -7.10 3.41 18.89
N THR A 345 -7.86 2.73 19.75
CA THR A 345 -8.69 1.56 19.40
C THR A 345 -9.97 1.92 18.63
N GLN A 346 -10.41 3.19 18.67
CA GLN A 346 -11.52 3.70 17.86
C GLN A 346 -11.09 4.09 16.43
N ALA A 347 -9.79 4.22 16.17
CA ALA A 347 -9.28 4.56 14.84
C ALA A 347 -9.47 3.37 13.87
N LYS A 348 -10.08 3.65 12.71
CA LYS A 348 -10.38 2.66 11.68
C LYS A 348 -9.95 3.17 10.32
N ASP A 349 -9.36 2.30 9.51
CA ASP A 349 -9.27 2.52 8.08
C ASP A 349 -10.28 1.62 7.36
N GLY A 350 -11.34 2.24 6.85
CA GLY A 350 -12.50 1.53 6.30
C GLY A 350 -13.13 0.61 7.34
N TYR A 351 -13.06 -0.70 7.09
CA TYR A 351 -13.61 -1.74 7.97
C TYR A 351 -12.59 -2.34 8.96
N GLN A 352 -11.31 -2.00 8.84
CA GLN A 352 -10.23 -2.54 9.68
C GLN A 352 -9.79 -1.54 10.76
N GLN A 353 -9.17 -2.03 11.83
CA GLN A 353 -8.51 -1.16 12.82
C GLN A 353 -7.30 -0.48 12.16
N ALA A 354 -7.12 0.81 12.43
CA ALA A 354 -6.05 1.60 11.81
C ALA A 354 -4.65 1.13 12.26
N HIS A 355 -3.73 0.97 11.31
CA HIS A 355 -2.32 0.70 11.59
C HIS A 355 -1.59 2.01 11.93
N TRP A 356 -1.23 2.19 13.19
CA TRP A 356 -0.51 3.37 13.67
C TRP A 356 0.97 3.33 13.30
N ARG A 357 1.49 4.43 12.70
CA ARG A 357 2.94 4.65 12.53
C ARG A 357 3.61 5.12 13.83
N ALA A 358 2.86 5.79 14.71
CA ALA A 358 3.30 6.21 16.03
C ALA A 358 3.30 5.02 17.03
N PRO A 359 4.40 4.79 17.78
CA PRO A 359 4.44 3.81 18.86
C PRO A 359 3.40 4.11 19.96
N ALA A 360 2.87 3.06 20.60
CA ALA A 360 1.87 3.21 21.67
C ALA A 360 2.35 4.09 22.84
N ALA A 361 3.65 4.09 23.16
CA ALA A 361 4.23 4.97 24.17
C ALA A 361 4.16 6.47 23.77
N THR A 362 4.35 6.78 22.49
CA THR A 362 4.18 8.14 21.95
C THR A 362 2.73 8.58 22.07
N LEU A 363 1.77 7.72 21.70
CA LEU A 363 0.34 8.01 21.82
C LEU A 363 -0.09 8.23 23.28
N ALA A 364 0.39 7.41 24.21
CA ALA A 364 0.15 7.60 25.64
C ALA A 364 0.71 8.94 26.14
N SER A 365 1.94 9.32 25.72
CA SER A 365 2.54 10.61 26.08
C SER A 365 1.76 11.80 25.52
N LEU A 366 1.24 11.71 24.29
CA LEU A 366 0.41 12.75 23.68
C LEU A 366 -0.93 12.88 24.43
N ALA A 367 -1.57 11.75 24.76
CA ALA A 367 -2.80 11.73 25.54
C ALA A 367 -2.61 12.30 26.96
N THR A 368 -1.46 12.06 27.60
CA THR A 368 -1.10 12.68 28.89
C THR A 368 -0.96 14.20 28.77
N MET A 369 -0.20 14.72 27.79
CA MET A 369 -0.05 16.17 27.60
C MET A 369 -1.38 16.88 27.29
N PHE A 370 -2.29 16.21 26.56
CA PHE A 370 -3.66 16.69 26.40
C PHE A 370 -4.43 16.69 27.72
N ALA A 371 -4.37 15.61 28.51
CA ALA A 371 -5.07 15.52 29.79
C ALA A 371 -4.58 16.55 30.82
N GLU A 372 -3.27 16.82 30.87
CA GLU A 372 -2.66 17.88 31.68
C GLU A 372 -3.13 19.27 31.22
N THR A 373 -3.21 19.50 29.91
CA THR A 373 -3.74 20.76 29.35
C THR A 373 -5.23 20.91 29.62
N ALA A 374 -6.02 19.86 29.45
CA ALA A 374 -7.45 19.83 29.71
C ALA A 374 -7.78 20.04 31.21
N ALA A 375 -6.94 19.54 32.12
CA ALA A 375 -7.08 19.80 33.55
C ALA A 375 -6.98 21.30 33.90
N ARG A 376 -6.21 22.09 33.13
CA ARG A 376 -6.14 23.56 33.28
C ARG A 376 -7.45 24.27 32.90
N ALA A 377 -8.39 23.61 32.20
CA ALA A 377 -9.71 24.17 31.91
C ALA A 377 -10.71 23.99 33.07
N LEU A 378 -10.46 23.10 34.04
CA LEU A 378 -11.38 22.84 35.17
C LEU A 378 -11.77 24.12 35.96
N PRO A 379 -10.88 25.09 36.25
CA PRO A 379 -11.23 26.35 36.92
C PRO A 379 -12.08 27.33 36.08
N PHE A 380 -12.22 27.06 34.77
CA PHE A 380 -12.96 27.90 33.84
C PHE A 380 -14.39 27.42 33.59
N TRP A 381 -14.77 26.24 34.10
CA TRP A 381 -16.11 25.69 33.99
C TRP A 381 -17.11 26.40 34.92
N GLU A 382 -18.23 26.85 34.36
CA GLU A 382 -19.40 27.33 35.12
C GLU A 382 -20.66 26.58 34.66
N PRO A 383 -21.54 26.12 35.57
CA PRO A 383 -22.73 25.35 35.18
C PRO A 383 -23.66 26.15 34.26
N GLU A 384 -24.14 25.54 33.17
CA GLU A 384 -24.95 26.25 32.19
C GLU A 384 -26.29 26.71 32.81
N LYS A 385 -26.58 28.01 32.67
CA LYS A 385 -27.79 28.66 33.22
C LYS A 385 -29.05 28.41 32.36
N ARG A 386 -28.96 27.60 31.29
CA ARG A 386 -30.02 27.36 30.32
C ARG A 386 -30.75 26.05 30.61
N TYR A 387 -31.98 25.92 30.10
CA TYR A 387 -32.81 24.71 30.21
C TYR A 387 -32.43 23.61 29.17
N SER A 388 -31.19 23.62 28.68
CA SER A 388 -30.64 22.71 27.67
C SER A 388 -30.51 21.28 28.20
N ALA A 389 -30.89 20.30 27.38
CA ALA A 389 -30.45 18.92 27.58
C ALA A 389 -28.91 18.85 27.58
N ILE A 390 -28.35 18.03 28.46
CA ILE A 390 -26.90 17.83 28.56
C ILE A 390 -26.39 16.96 27.42
N ASN A 391 -25.34 17.40 26.72
CA ASN A 391 -24.71 16.65 25.64
C ASN A 391 -23.51 15.82 26.14
N PRO A 392 -23.25 14.61 25.60
CA PRO A 392 -22.06 13.82 25.90
C PRO A 392 -20.73 14.57 25.82
N SER A 393 -20.57 15.49 24.86
CA SER A 393 -19.36 16.34 24.75
C SER A 393 -19.08 17.20 25.98
N GLU A 394 -20.10 17.60 26.76
CA GLU A 394 -19.93 18.43 27.96
C GLU A 394 -19.15 17.71 29.07
N VAL A 395 -19.14 16.37 29.05
CA VAL A 395 -18.55 15.51 30.09
C VAL A 395 -17.47 14.57 29.54
N ALA A 396 -17.50 14.22 28.25
CA ALA A 396 -16.55 13.27 27.64
C ALA A 396 -15.08 13.63 27.91
N TRP A 397 -14.70 14.91 27.78
CA TRP A 397 -13.34 15.38 28.08
C TRP A 397 -12.87 15.08 29.52
N VAL A 398 -13.79 15.01 30.49
CA VAL A 398 -13.50 14.66 31.89
C VAL A 398 -13.14 13.19 32.03
N ARG A 399 -13.71 12.30 31.21
CA ARG A 399 -13.30 10.90 31.10
C ARG A 399 -11.89 10.78 30.55
N GLU A 400 -11.54 11.57 29.53
CA GLU A 400 -10.20 11.56 28.96
C GLU A 400 -9.14 12.03 29.98
N ILE A 401 -9.44 13.04 30.81
CA ILE A 401 -8.57 13.42 31.95
C ILE A 401 -8.40 12.25 32.92
N ALA A 402 -9.49 11.57 33.30
CA ALA A 402 -9.45 10.46 34.24
C ALA A 402 -8.71 9.22 33.70
N LEU A 403 -8.73 8.99 32.38
CA LEU A 403 -8.07 7.85 31.72
C LEU A 403 -6.60 8.07 31.38
N HIS A 404 -6.16 9.31 31.14
CA HIS A 404 -4.84 9.60 30.55
C HIS A 404 -3.87 10.38 31.46
N LEU A 405 -4.31 10.86 32.63
CA LEU A 405 -3.37 11.35 33.65
C LEU A 405 -2.66 10.15 34.33
N PRO A 406 -1.30 10.14 34.39
CA PRO A 406 -0.55 9.09 35.10
C PRO A 406 -0.87 8.97 36.59
N THR A 407 -1.43 10.03 37.20
CA THR A 407 -2.01 10.01 38.55
C THR A 407 -3.09 11.07 38.67
N VAL A 408 -4.33 10.67 38.93
CA VAL A 408 -5.43 11.62 39.16
C VAL A 408 -5.30 12.21 40.57
N THR A 409 -4.67 13.37 40.70
CA THR A 409 -4.45 14.06 41.99
C THR A 409 -5.77 14.47 42.66
N ASP A 410 -5.75 14.71 43.97
CA ASP A 410 -6.99 15.08 44.69
C ASP A 410 -7.55 16.45 44.30
N ASP A 411 -6.73 17.37 43.79
CA ASP A 411 -7.18 18.63 43.18
C ASP A 411 -7.91 18.38 41.86
N VAL A 412 -7.40 17.49 41.01
CA VAL A 412 -8.12 17.07 39.79
C VAL A 412 -9.42 16.36 40.17
N LYS A 413 -9.41 15.45 41.16
CA LYS A 413 -10.67 14.86 41.68
C LYS A 413 -11.62 15.95 42.22
N ALA A 414 -11.12 17.00 42.85
CA ALA A 414 -11.92 18.12 43.34
C ALA A 414 -12.54 18.96 42.21
N GLY A 415 -11.83 19.22 41.11
CA GLY A 415 -12.37 19.91 39.93
C GLY A 415 -13.35 19.05 39.11
N ILE A 416 -13.14 17.73 39.06
CA ILE A 416 -14.02 16.78 38.35
C ILE A 416 -15.37 16.59 39.05
N ARG A 417 -15.39 16.52 40.39
CA ARG A 417 -16.61 16.24 41.19
C ARG A 417 -17.79 17.19 40.92
N PRO A 418 -17.62 18.53 40.81
CA PRO A 418 -18.70 19.45 40.42
C PRO A 418 -19.34 19.13 39.07
N ILE A 419 -18.53 18.81 38.05
CA ILE A 419 -19.00 18.55 36.68
C ILE A 419 -19.80 17.25 36.64
N VAL A 420 -19.25 16.17 37.21
CA VAL A 420 -19.93 14.87 37.37
C VAL A 420 -21.24 15.02 38.16
N ARG A 421 -21.25 15.83 39.22
CA ARG A 421 -22.45 16.11 40.03
C ARG A 421 -23.52 16.87 39.26
N ASP A 422 -23.16 17.89 38.48
CA ASP A 422 -24.15 18.63 37.69
C ASP A 422 -24.67 17.80 36.50
N ALA A 423 -23.81 16.96 35.90
CA ALA A 423 -24.22 16.01 34.86
C ALA A 423 -25.25 14.99 35.38
N ARG A 424 -24.95 14.28 36.48
CA ARG A 424 -25.91 13.36 37.14
C ARG A 424 -27.18 14.09 37.62
N LYS A 425 -27.10 15.39 37.97
CA LYS A 425 -28.25 16.25 38.30
C LYS A 425 -29.10 16.60 37.07
N ARG A 426 -28.51 16.93 35.92
CA ARG A 426 -29.23 17.22 34.66
C ARG A 426 -29.83 15.95 34.03
N LEU A 427 -29.17 14.80 34.17
CA LEU A 427 -29.72 13.47 33.85
C LEU A 427 -30.90 13.05 34.74
N SER A 428 -31.09 13.67 35.90
CA SER A 428 -32.13 13.26 36.83
C SER A 428 -33.52 13.48 36.20
N PRO A 429 -34.45 12.49 36.29
CA PRO A 429 -35.84 12.68 35.88
C PRO A 429 -36.60 13.78 36.65
N ARG A 430 -35.96 14.38 37.67
CA ARG A 430 -36.48 15.51 38.46
C ARG A 430 -35.91 16.87 38.03
N HIS A 431 -35.09 16.91 36.98
CA HIS A 431 -34.54 18.16 36.44
C HIS A 431 -35.57 18.87 35.53
N PRO A 432 -35.83 20.18 35.68
CA PRO A 432 -36.85 20.90 34.91
C PRO A 432 -36.43 21.31 33.49
N GLY A 433 -35.17 21.11 33.10
CA GLY A 433 -34.71 21.29 31.71
C GLY A 433 -35.10 20.13 30.79
N PHE A 434 -34.83 20.28 29.49
CA PHE A 434 -35.03 19.18 28.53
C PHE A 434 -34.17 17.96 28.90
N GLN A 435 -34.72 16.75 28.74
CA GLN A 435 -33.95 15.51 28.87
C GLN A 435 -33.18 15.21 27.57
N PRO A 436 -31.97 14.65 27.63
CA PRO A 436 -31.28 14.14 26.45
C PRO A 436 -32.01 12.95 25.83
N ARG A 437 -31.67 12.63 24.58
CA ARG A 437 -32.19 11.46 23.87
C ARG A 437 -31.73 10.15 24.52
N HIS A 438 -32.38 9.04 24.20
CA HIS A 438 -32.12 7.74 24.84
C HIS A 438 -30.72 7.18 24.56
N ASP A 439 -30.20 7.42 23.35
CA ASP A 439 -28.82 7.15 22.93
C ASP A 439 -27.82 8.05 23.65
N GLU A 440 -28.00 9.38 23.58
CA GLU A 440 -27.18 10.38 24.28
C GLU A 440 -27.11 10.11 25.80
N ARG A 441 -28.24 9.70 26.40
CA ARG A 441 -28.36 9.34 27.81
C ARG A 441 -27.50 8.13 28.17
N ARG A 442 -27.57 7.07 27.36
CA ARG A 442 -26.78 5.85 27.59
C ARG A 442 -25.28 6.16 27.52
N GLU A 443 -24.86 6.91 26.50
CA GLU A 443 -23.45 7.32 26.37
C GLU A 443 -23.00 8.14 27.59
N LEU A 444 -23.85 9.04 28.12
CA LEU A 444 -23.49 9.80 29.33
C LEU A 444 -23.38 8.92 30.58
N ASP A 445 -24.29 7.98 30.80
CA ASP A 445 -24.19 7.06 31.93
C ASP A 445 -22.96 6.13 31.80
N GLU A 446 -22.62 5.65 30.59
CA GLU A 446 -21.37 4.88 30.33
C GLU A 446 -20.09 5.70 30.55
N ILE A 447 -20.09 6.99 30.19
CA ILE A 447 -18.99 7.94 30.48
C ILE A 447 -18.81 8.11 31.99
N LEU A 448 -19.90 8.36 32.71
CA LEU A 448 -19.89 8.65 34.16
C LEU A 448 -19.48 7.41 34.97
N ASP A 449 -20.06 6.24 34.67
CA ASP A 449 -19.70 4.97 35.30
C ASP A 449 -18.23 4.58 35.03
N THR A 450 -17.65 5.02 33.92
CA THR A 450 -16.22 4.79 33.63
C THR A 450 -15.32 5.71 34.46
N ILE A 451 -15.66 6.99 34.60
CA ILE A 451 -14.97 7.92 35.51
C ILE A 451 -15.02 7.40 36.96
N GLU A 452 -16.15 6.80 37.36
CA GLU A 452 -16.33 6.22 38.70
C GLU A 452 -15.58 4.88 38.88
N ARG A 453 -15.43 4.06 37.83
CA ARG A 453 -14.77 2.72 37.89
C ARG A 453 -13.26 2.74 37.69
N VAL A 454 -12.66 3.76 37.07
CA VAL A 454 -11.18 3.90 36.89
C VAL A 454 -10.39 3.93 38.21
N LEU A 455 -11.11 3.74 39.31
CA LEU A 455 -10.66 3.52 40.65
C LEU A 455 -10.60 1.94 40.98
N ALA A 456 -10.34 0.97 40.01
CA ALA A 456 -10.33 -0.59 40.07
C ALA A 456 -9.61 -1.50 38.90
N ASP A 457 -9.73 -2.89 38.84
CA ASP A 457 -8.74 -3.97 38.29
C ASP A 457 -9.14 -5.21 37.29
N PRO A 458 -8.23 -6.13 36.73
CA PRO A 458 -8.44 -7.20 35.63
C PRO A 458 -7.74 -8.70 35.60
N PRO A 459 -7.93 -9.65 34.58
CA PRO A 459 -7.54 -11.16 34.55
C PRO A 459 -6.90 -11.95 33.26
N PRO A 460 -6.61 -13.34 33.21
CA PRO A 460 -5.72 -14.16 32.23
C PRO A 460 -6.18 -15.55 31.50
N SER A 461 -5.30 -16.41 30.83
CA SER A 461 -5.60 -17.62 29.88
C SER A 461 -4.63 -18.94 29.69
N VAL A 462 -4.69 -19.84 28.62
CA VAL A 462 -4.25 -21.35 28.51
C VAL A 462 -3.73 -22.00 27.10
N GLY A 463 -3.33 -23.34 26.90
CA GLY A 463 -2.64 -24.04 25.68
C GLY A 463 -2.82 -25.61 25.24
N VAL A 464 -1.99 -26.30 24.34
CA VAL A 464 -2.25 -27.62 23.53
C VAL A 464 -1.05 -28.65 23.06
N ASP A 465 -1.23 -29.80 22.27
CA ASP A 465 -0.29 -31.02 21.95
C ASP A 465 -0.31 -31.85 20.52
N ARG A 466 0.48 -32.98 20.21
CA ARG A 466 0.78 -33.73 18.86
C ARG A 466 1.33 -35.27 18.80
N ARG A 467 1.28 -36.12 17.66
CA ARG A 467 2.07 -37.45 17.32
C ARG A 467 1.76 -38.34 15.98
N ILE A 468 2.67 -39.22 15.36
CA ILE A 468 2.45 -40.43 14.36
C ILE A 468 3.72 -41.25 13.71
N ALA A 469 3.64 -42.43 12.97
CA ALA A 469 4.76 -43.32 12.32
C ALA A 469 4.44 -44.42 11.15
N LEU A 470 5.38 -45.23 10.49
CA LEU A 470 5.16 -46.26 9.32
C LEU A 470 6.18 -47.49 8.91
N GLY A 471 6.25 -48.06 7.63
CA GLY A 471 6.35 -49.52 7.08
C GLY A 471 7.62 -50.40 6.59
N ALA A 472 7.62 -51.24 5.48
CA ALA A 472 8.56 -52.42 5.08
C ALA A 472 8.94 -52.73 3.54
N PRO A 473 10.15 -53.26 3.12
CA PRO A 473 11.00 -52.87 1.92
C PRO A 473 10.79 -53.41 0.48
N ASP A 474 11.12 -54.67 0.16
CA ASP A 474 11.44 -55.19 -1.20
C ASP A 474 10.27 -55.23 -2.20
N LYS A 475 9.10 -54.79 -1.74
CA LYS A 475 7.80 -54.91 -2.41
C LYS A 475 7.09 -53.57 -2.54
N VAL A 476 7.69 -52.47 -2.06
CA VAL A 476 7.05 -51.15 -2.11
C VAL A 476 7.40 -50.45 -3.40
N THR A 477 6.35 -50.08 -4.13
CA THR A 477 6.46 -49.37 -5.40
C THR A 477 6.63 -47.86 -5.21
N VAL A 478 7.15 -47.18 -6.24
CA VAL A 478 7.08 -45.72 -6.46
C VAL A 478 5.74 -45.13 -5.97
N ARG A 479 4.62 -45.79 -6.28
CA ARG A 479 3.26 -45.30 -6.01
C ARG A 479 2.87 -45.39 -4.54
N GLU A 480 3.33 -46.40 -3.82
CA GLU A 480 3.08 -46.55 -2.38
C GLU A 480 3.98 -45.60 -1.59
N LEU A 481 5.28 -45.52 -1.94
CA LEU A 481 6.21 -44.54 -1.37
C LEU A 481 5.74 -43.10 -1.60
N ALA A 482 5.09 -42.80 -2.73
CA ALA A 482 4.57 -41.47 -3.04
C ALA A 482 3.53 -40.96 -2.02
N GLY A 483 2.80 -41.85 -1.33
CA GLY A 483 1.78 -41.50 -0.33
C GLY A 483 2.30 -41.33 1.12
N VAL A 484 3.57 -41.65 1.39
CA VAL A 484 4.13 -41.68 2.76
C VAL A 484 4.64 -40.29 3.17
N GLN A 485 4.31 -39.81 4.38
CA GLN A 485 4.85 -38.52 4.88
C GLN A 485 6.39 -38.51 4.97
N ALA A 486 7.01 -37.33 4.85
CA ALA A 486 8.47 -37.18 4.74
C ALA A 486 9.26 -37.87 5.87
N GLN A 487 8.87 -37.66 7.14
CA GLN A 487 9.53 -38.31 8.28
C GLN A 487 9.41 -39.84 8.21
N ALA A 488 8.20 -40.35 7.96
CA ALA A 488 7.94 -41.78 7.87
C ALA A 488 8.63 -42.48 6.68
N LEU A 489 9.01 -41.75 5.63
CA LEU A 489 9.92 -42.27 4.58
C LEU A 489 11.37 -42.30 5.09
N SER A 490 11.83 -41.27 5.80
CA SER A 490 13.19 -41.25 6.39
C SER A 490 13.38 -42.41 7.37
N ASP A 491 12.51 -42.52 8.38
CA ASP A 491 12.48 -43.58 9.41
C ASP A 491 12.43 -45.00 8.82
N TYR A 492 12.15 -45.11 7.54
CA TYR A 492 11.96 -46.34 6.80
C TYR A 492 13.13 -46.66 5.86
N LEU A 493 13.68 -45.67 5.15
CA LEU A 493 14.95 -45.82 4.44
C LEU A 493 16.11 -46.06 5.42
N ASP A 494 16.08 -45.40 6.58
CA ASP A 494 17.07 -45.55 7.65
C ASP A 494 17.03 -46.95 8.32
N ARG A 495 15.97 -47.75 8.08
CA ARG A 495 15.89 -49.17 8.46
C ARG A 495 16.43 -50.13 7.38
N HIS A 496 16.74 -49.65 6.18
CA HIS A 496 17.09 -50.46 5.01
C HIS A 496 18.29 -49.89 4.24
N THR A 497 19.29 -49.41 4.99
CA THR A 497 20.54 -48.83 4.48
C THR A 497 21.28 -49.79 3.54
N GLY A 498 21.80 -49.27 2.41
CA GLY A 498 22.56 -50.04 1.42
C GLY A 498 21.73 -50.76 0.36
N ASN A 499 20.40 -50.57 0.34
CA ASN A 499 19.54 -51.02 -0.76
C ASN A 499 19.37 -49.88 -1.78
N ASP A 500 20.29 -49.78 -2.73
CA ASP A 500 20.30 -48.73 -3.76
C ASP A 500 19.00 -48.71 -4.60
N SER A 501 18.45 -49.87 -4.98
CA SER A 501 17.20 -49.94 -5.73
C SER A 501 15.98 -49.38 -4.96
N LEU A 502 15.94 -49.54 -3.63
CA LEU A 502 14.93 -48.89 -2.79
C LEU A 502 15.13 -47.36 -2.73
N VAL A 503 16.38 -46.88 -2.83
CA VAL A 503 16.68 -45.45 -2.93
C VAL A 503 16.28 -44.90 -4.31
N GLU A 504 16.51 -45.63 -5.41
CA GLU A 504 16.04 -45.27 -6.74
C GLU A 504 14.50 -45.18 -6.81
N GLU A 505 13.78 -46.20 -6.31
CA GLU A 505 12.31 -46.18 -6.17
C GLU A 505 11.84 -44.98 -5.32
N ALA A 506 12.55 -44.63 -4.25
CA ALA A 506 12.23 -43.49 -3.39
C ALA A 506 12.50 -42.12 -4.07
N LEU A 507 13.53 -42.01 -4.91
CA LEU A 507 13.80 -40.81 -5.73
C LEU A 507 12.68 -40.61 -6.77
N LEU A 508 12.28 -41.69 -7.44
CA LEU A 508 11.15 -41.69 -8.39
C LEU A 508 9.84 -41.34 -7.66
N ALA A 509 9.64 -41.86 -6.44
CA ALA A 509 8.49 -41.56 -5.60
C ALA A 509 8.39 -40.08 -5.19
N CYS A 510 9.51 -39.35 -5.12
CA CYS A 510 9.48 -37.90 -4.90
C CYS A 510 8.76 -37.17 -6.04
N ALA A 511 9.09 -37.48 -7.30
CA ALA A 511 8.41 -36.93 -8.47
C ALA A 511 6.94 -37.39 -8.56
N ALA A 512 6.66 -38.65 -8.21
CA ALA A 512 5.29 -39.18 -8.21
C ALA A 512 4.38 -38.59 -7.13
N SER A 513 4.94 -38.16 -5.98
CA SER A 513 4.19 -37.68 -4.81
C SER A 513 3.48 -36.34 -4.98
N GLY A 514 4.02 -35.44 -5.80
CA GLY A 514 3.58 -34.04 -5.92
C GLY A 514 3.83 -33.14 -4.67
N HIS A 515 4.06 -33.72 -3.49
CA HIS A 515 4.06 -33.01 -2.20
C HIS A 515 5.41 -32.99 -1.46
N ARG A 516 6.43 -33.74 -1.91
CA ARG A 516 7.76 -33.74 -1.25
C ARG A 516 8.60 -32.51 -1.60
N SER A 517 9.41 -32.06 -0.63
CA SER A 517 10.33 -30.94 -0.81
C SER A 517 11.62 -31.37 -1.53
N GLU A 518 12.34 -30.41 -2.10
CA GLU A 518 13.66 -30.64 -2.70
C GLU A 518 14.69 -31.11 -1.66
N ALA A 519 14.57 -30.62 -0.42
CA ALA A 519 15.36 -31.07 0.72
C ALA A 519 15.07 -32.52 1.13
N ASP A 520 13.90 -33.08 0.81
CA ASP A 520 13.62 -34.51 1.01
C ASP A 520 14.25 -35.35 -0.10
N PHE A 521 14.16 -34.92 -1.36
CA PHE A 521 14.76 -35.60 -2.52
C PHE A 521 16.29 -35.71 -2.38
N GLU A 522 16.97 -34.61 -2.03
CA GLU A 522 18.41 -34.60 -1.77
C GLU A 522 18.79 -35.45 -0.53
N ARG A 523 17.92 -35.55 0.48
CA ARG A 523 18.12 -36.44 1.65
C ARG A 523 17.95 -37.92 1.28
N VAL A 524 17.09 -38.25 0.31
CA VAL A 524 16.99 -39.60 -0.26
C VAL A 524 18.25 -39.90 -1.08
N LEU A 525 18.65 -39.01 -1.99
CA LEU A 525 19.79 -39.19 -2.90
C LEU A 525 21.10 -39.53 -2.18
N ARG A 526 21.37 -38.86 -1.06
CA ARG A 526 22.57 -39.09 -0.23
C ARG A 526 22.65 -40.46 0.45
N ARG A 527 21.60 -41.29 0.36
CA ARG A 527 21.61 -42.69 0.81
C ARG A 527 22.01 -43.69 -0.28
N HIS A 528 22.13 -43.23 -1.53
CA HIS A 528 22.61 -44.04 -2.65
C HIS A 528 24.13 -44.18 -2.60
N THR A 529 24.69 -45.34 -2.95
CA THR A 529 26.14 -45.58 -2.96
C THR A 529 26.88 -44.67 -3.96
N CYS A 530 26.22 -44.32 -5.07
CA CYS A 530 26.77 -43.47 -6.14
C CYS A 530 25.83 -42.27 -6.42
N PRO A 531 25.78 -41.24 -5.55
CA PRO A 531 24.76 -40.19 -5.63
C PRO A 531 24.95 -39.23 -6.81
N ASP A 532 26.19 -39.00 -7.25
CA ASP A 532 26.48 -38.04 -8.33
C ASP A 532 26.23 -38.59 -9.73
N THR A 533 26.24 -39.91 -9.91
CA THR A 533 26.12 -40.55 -11.23
C THR A 533 24.74 -41.16 -11.50
N VAL A 534 23.96 -41.52 -10.47
CA VAL A 534 22.68 -42.25 -10.62
C VAL A 534 21.58 -41.46 -11.34
N LEU A 535 21.56 -40.13 -11.18
CA LEU A 535 20.50 -39.31 -11.76
C LEU A 535 20.48 -39.29 -13.30
N LEU A 536 21.63 -39.50 -13.95
CA LEU A 536 21.73 -39.53 -15.41
C LEU A 536 21.00 -40.74 -16.03
N PRO A 537 21.35 -42.00 -15.73
CA PRO A 537 20.62 -43.15 -16.25
C PRO A 537 19.15 -43.19 -15.82
N LEU A 538 18.81 -42.72 -14.60
CA LEU A 538 17.41 -42.57 -14.19
C LEU A 538 16.62 -41.57 -15.05
N THR A 539 17.26 -40.49 -15.49
CA THR A 539 16.65 -39.47 -16.38
C THR A 539 16.61 -39.95 -17.83
N GLU A 540 17.66 -40.62 -18.29
CA GLU A 540 17.69 -41.22 -19.62
C GLU A 540 16.63 -42.32 -19.79
N GLY A 541 16.39 -43.10 -18.74
CA GLY A 541 15.36 -44.15 -18.63
C GLY A 541 13.99 -43.67 -18.14
N LEU A 542 13.80 -42.37 -17.89
CA LEU A 542 12.66 -41.81 -17.15
C LEU A 542 11.28 -42.30 -17.63
N ARG A 543 11.14 -42.53 -18.94
CA ARG A 543 9.89 -43.05 -19.52
C ARG A 543 9.54 -44.47 -19.08
N GLY A 544 10.55 -45.33 -18.89
CA GLY A 544 10.35 -46.66 -18.31
C GLY A 544 10.10 -46.60 -16.80
N ASN A 545 10.75 -45.65 -16.12
CA ASN A 545 10.82 -45.60 -14.66
C ASN A 545 9.60 -44.91 -14.01
N LEU A 546 9.10 -43.79 -14.58
CA LEU A 546 7.89 -43.10 -14.09
C LEU A 546 6.65 -43.35 -14.97
N GLY A 547 6.81 -43.81 -16.22
CA GLY A 547 5.69 -43.95 -17.14
C GLY A 547 5.12 -42.63 -17.68
N GLY A 548 3.90 -42.68 -18.23
CA GLY A 548 3.37 -41.70 -19.18
C GLY A 548 2.99 -40.29 -18.65
N GLY A 549 3.05 -40.03 -17.35
CA GLY A 549 2.41 -38.85 -16.73
C GLY A 549 3.13 -37.51 -16.98
N PRO A 550 2.48 -36.47 -17.56
CA PRO A 550 3.10 -35.16 -17.75
C PRO A 550 3.63 -34.52 -16.47
N ALA A 551 2.78 -34.46 -15.43
CA ALA A 551 3.10 -33.87 -14.13
C ALA A 551 4.28 -34.56 -13.42
N TRP A 552 4.49 -35.87 -13.63
CA TRP A 552 5.62 -36.59 -13.06
C TRP A 552 6.95 -36.21 -13.70
N ARG A 553 6.98 -35.93 -15.01
CA ARG A 553 8.18 -35.40 -15.68
C ARG A 553 8.45 -33.96 -15.28
N GLU A 554 7.41 -33.14 -15.14
CA GLU A 554 7.53 -31.75 -14.64
C GLU A 554 8.10 -31.75 -13.21
N ALA A 555 7.59 -32.62 -12.33
CA ALA A 555 8.11 -32.79 -10.97
C ALA A 555 9.55 -33.32 -10.94
N TRP A 556 9.90 -34.33 -11.75
CA TRP A 556 11.27 -34.84 -11.87
C TRP A 556 12.23 -33.76 -12.39
N THR A 557 11.80 -32.99 -13.39
CA THR A 557 12.58 -31.89 -13.97
C THR A 557 12.86 -30.80 -12.93
N ARG A 558 11.86 -30.41 -12.14
CA ARG A 558 12.05 -29.48 -11.00
C ARG A 558 13.04 -30.04 -9.97
N LEU A 559 12.86 -31.29 -9.54
CA LEU A 559 13.68 -31.92 -8.51
C LEU A 559 15.15 -32.09 -8.92
N ILE A 560 15.43 -32.30 -10.22
CA ILE A 560 16.80 -32.27 -10.75
C ILE A 560 17.36 -30.85 -10.76
N LEU A 561 16.64 -29.90 -11.37
CA LEU A 561 17.17 -28.56 -11.61
C LEU A 561 17.41 -27.78 -10.31
N ALA A 562 16.58 -28.01 -9.27
CA ALA A 562 16.79 -27.47 -7.93
C ALA A 562 18.07 -27.95 -7.21
N ARG A 563 18.84 -28.89 -7.78
CA ARG A 563 20.13 -29.30 -7.21
C ARG A 563 21.25 -28.32 -7.58
N PRO A 564 22.07 -27.87 -6.61
CA PRO A 564 23.24 -27.05 -6.90
C PRO A 564 24.23 -27.84 -7.78
N ASN A 565 24.88 -27.14 -8.71
CA ASN A 565 25.88 -27.70 -9.62
C ASN A 565 25.38 -28.87 -10.50
N THR A 566 24.10 -28.85 -10.91
CA THR A 566 23.55 -29.81 -11.88
C THR A 566 24.36 -29.84 -13.18
N GLN A 567 24.92 -31.00 -13.52
CA GLN A 567 25.85 -31.16 -14.65
C GLN A 567 25.17 -30.91 -16.02
N PRO A 568 25.85 -30.29 -17.01
CA PRO A 568 25.27 -30.04 -18.33
C PRO A 568 24.75 -31.28 -19.06
N ALA A 569 25.40 -32.44 -18.90
CA ALA A 569 24.92 -33.71 -19.45
C ALA A 569 23.55 -34.13 -18.88
N LEU A 570 23.33 -33.92 -17.58
CA LEU A 570 22.06 -34.19 -16.92
C LEU A 570 20.96 -33.21 -17.36
N VAL A 571 21.29 -31.92 -17.54
CA VAL A 571 20.36 -30.93 -18.10
C VAL A 571 19.95 -31.30 -19.53
N ARG A 572 20.91 -31.73 -20.37
CA ARG A 572 20.65 -32.14 -21.76
C ARG A 572 19.86 -33.45 -21.86
N ALA A 573 19.92 -34.33 -20.86
CA ALA A 573 19.12 -35.55 -20.80
C ALA A 573 17.64 -35.31 -20.43
N LEU A 574 17.28 -34.14 -19.88
CA LEU A 574 15.89 -33.81 -19.51
C LEU A 574 14.96 -33.78 -20.74
N PRO A 575 13.66 -34.13 -20.59
CA PRO A 575 12.67 -33.92 -21.64
C PRO A 575 12.53 -32.41 -21.95
N ALA A 576 12.58 -32.03 -23.21
CA ALA A 576 12.80 -30.64 -23.61
C ALA A 576 11.66 -29.69 -23.18
N TRP A 577 10.40 -30.11 -23.30
CA TRP A 577 9.24 -29.27 -22.95
C TRP A 577 9.20 -28.85 -21.47
N PRO A 578 9.24 -29.77 -20.48
CA PRO A 578 9.31 -29.37 -19.07
C PRO A 578 10.63 -28.67 -18.71
N ALA A 579 11.74 -28.94 -19.40
CA ALA A 579 13.01 -28.23 -19.16
C ALA A 579 12.93 -26.75 -19.56
N LEU A 580 12.43 -26.45 -20.77
CA LEU A 580 12.26 -25.06 -21.25
C LEU A 580 11.19 -24.26 -20.47
N ARG A 581 10.28 -24.95 -19.76
CA ARG A 581 9.28 -24.36 -18.87
C ARG A 581 9.62 -24.49 -17.37
N ALA A 582 10.81 -24.99 -17.02
CA ALA A 582 11.24 -25.11 -15.63
C ALA A 582 11.56 -23.73 -15.07
N ARG A 583 10.96 -23.39 -13.92
CA ARG A 583 11.15 -22.09 -13.26
C ARG A 583 12.51 -22.02 -12.55
N GLY A 584 13.14 -20.85 -12.58
CA GLY A 584 14.26 -20.50 -11.69
C GLY A 584 13.78 -19.90 -10.37
N ASP A 585 14.72 -19.39 -9.57
CA ASP A 585 14.48 -18.84 -8.22
C ASP A 585 13.54 -17.63 -8.18
N ARG A 586 13.31 -16.97 -9.34
CA ARG A 586 12.44 -15.80 -9.47
C ARG A 586 11.15 -16.16 -10.22
N HIS A 587 10.04 -15.62 -9.75
CA HIS A 587 8.76 -15.75 -10.45
C HIS A 587 8.86 -15.16 -11.87
N GLY A 588 8.39 -15.89 -12.89
CA GLY A 588 8.50 -15.48 -14.30
C GLY A 588 9.89 -15.68 -14.94
N SER A 589 10.83 -16.34 -14.25
CA SER A 589 12.14 -16.74 -14.83
C SER A 589 12.20 -18.23 -15.12
N ALA A 590 12.92 -18.60 -16.17
CA ALA A 590 13.31 -19.98 -16.47
C ALA A 590 14.59 -20.39 -15.71
N HIS A 591 14.86 -21.69 -15.65
CA HIS A 591 15.98 -22.21 -14.87
C HIS A 591 17.36 -21.86 -15.49
N PRO A 592 18.30 -21.22 -14.75
CA PRO A 592 19.58 -20.76 -15.31
C PRO A 592 20.41 -21.85 -16.00
N SER A 593 20.46 -23.07 -15.45
CA SER A 593 21.21 -24.18 -16.05
C SER A 593 20.65 -24.64 -17.41
N VAL A 594 19.34 -24.47 -17.64
CA VAL A 594 18.71 -24.77 -18.94
C VAL A 594 19.06 -23.68 -19.94
N VAL A 595 18.98 -22.41 -19.53
CA VAL A 595 19.41 -21.27 -20.36
C VAL A 595 20.87 -21.39 -20.76
N ALA A 596 21.76 -21.74 -19.83
CA ALA A 596 23.17 -22.00 -20.12
C ALA A 596 23.34 -23.13 -21.14
N ALA A 597 22.74 -24.31 -20.89
CA ALA A 597 22.86 -25.46 -21.81
C ALA A 597 22.34 -25.20 -23.23
N VAL A 598 21.37 -24.29 -23.40
CA VAL A 598 20.90 -23.82 -24.72
C VAL A 598 21.90 -22.81 -25.33
N ARG A 599 22.34 -21.80 -24.58
CA ARG A 599 23.31 -20.77 -25.06
C ARG A 599 24.65 -21.40 -25.43
N ASP A 600 25.14 -22.37 -24.66
CA ASP A 600 26.39 -23.10 -24.93
C ASP A 600 26.33 -23.94 -26.23
N ALA A 601 25.15 -24.41 -26.61
CA ALA A 601 24.95 -25.28 -27.76
C ALA A 601 24.62 -24.54 -29.07
N LEU A 602 23.90 -23.42 -29.00
CA LEU A 602 23.51 -22.62 -30.16
C LEU A 602 24.45 -21.43 -30.41
N GLY A 603 25.17 -20.98 -29.37
CA GLY A 603 26.10 -19.85 -29.44
C GLY A 603 25.44 -18.60 -30.02
N THR A 604 26.11 -18.01 -31.01
CA THR A 604 25.65 -16.82 -31.74
C THR A 604 25.11 -17.12 -33.15
N ASP A 605 24.80 -18.39 -33.49
CA ASP A 605 24.18 -18.72 -34.78
C ASP A 605 22.67 -18.40 -34.75
N GLN A 606 22.28 -17.29 -35.39
CA GLN A 606 20.89 -16.89 -35.53
C GLN A 606 20.03 -17.98 -36.17
N ASP A 607 20.55 -18.75 -37.13
CA ASP A 607 19.78 -19.79 -37.79
C ASP A 607 19.66 -21.05 -36.92
N ALA A 608 20.63 -21.36 -36.05
CA ALA A 608 20.47 -22.40 -35.03
C ALA A 608 19.40 -22.02 -34.01
N TRP A 609 19.37 -20.75 -33.59
CA TRP A 609 18.32 -20.19 -32.74
C TRP A 609 16.93 -20.22 -33.42
N ASN A 610 16.85 -19.82 -34.70
CA ASN A 610 15.62 -19.91 -35.51
C ASN A 610 15.13 -21.36 -35.64
N ARG A 611 16.04 -22.30 -35.92
CA ARG A 611 15.73 -23.75 -36.00
C ARG A 611 15.24 -24.27 -34.64
N PHE A 612 15.92 -23.94 -33.54
CA PHE A 612 15.55 -24.40 -32.20
C PHE A 612 14.18 -23.86 -31.73
N ALA A 613 13.85 -22.61 -32.04
CA ALA A 613 12.52 -22.06 -31.74
C ALA A 613 11.38 -22.87 -32.39
N ALA A 614 11.62 -23.41 -33.59
CA ALA A 614 10.67 -24.25 -34.33
C ALA A 614 10.73 -25.76 -33.95
N CYS A 615 11.30 -26.13 -32.80
CA CYS A 615 11.45 -27.54 -32.42
C CYS A 615 10.10 -28.23 -32.11
N PRO A 616 9.96 -29.55 -32.40
CA PRO A 616 8.69 -30.28 -32.29
C PRO A 616 8.35 -30.75 -30.86
N ALA A 617 8.90 -30.12 -29.81
CA ALA A 617 8.66 -30.53 -28.43
C ALA A 617 7.27 -30.09 -27.95
N THR A 618 6.50 -31.01 -27.37
CA THR A 618 5.11 -30.79 -26.93
C THR A 618 4.92 -31.25 -25.48
N ASN A 619 3.80 -30.88 -24.82
CA ASN A 619 3.49 -31.44 -23.51
C ASN A 619 3.00 -32.89 -23.57
N SER A 620 2.29 -33.28 -24.64
CA SER A 620 1.70 -34.62 -24.76
C SER A 620 2.10 -35.35 -26.04
N GLY A 621 1.87 -36.66 -26.08
CA GLY A 621 2.21 -37.52 -27.22
C GLY A 621 3.68 -37.98 -27.26
N PRO A 622 4.11 -38.64 -28.35
CA PRO A 622 5.45 -39.22 -28.46
C PRO A 622 6.58 -38.18 -28.42
N THR A 623 6.36 -37.01 -29.02
CA THR A 623 7.27 -35.85 -29.08
C THR A 623 7.58 -35.24 -27.71
N ALA A 624 6.72 -35.46 -26.71
CA ALA A 624 6.93 -34.99 -25.35
C ALA A 624 8.04 -35.76 -24.58
N TRP A 625 8.70 -36.71 -25.25
CA TRP A 625 9.84 -37.49 -24.73
C TRP A 625 11.15 -37.21 -25.48
N LEU A 626 11.18 -36.21 -26.37
CA LEU A 626 12.43 -35.74 -26.97
C LEU A 626 13.29 -35.03 -25.92
N ARG A 627 14.58 -35.38 -25.87
CA ARG A 627 15.53 -34.80 -24.90
C ARG A 627 16.00 -33.43 -25.38
N LEU A 628 16.38 -32.57 -24.44
CA LEU A 628 16.87 -31.23 -24.75
C LEU A 628 18.15 -31.27 -25.61
N GLY A 629 19.09 -32.17 -25.30
CA GLY A 629 20.34 -32.35 -26.05
C GLY A 629 20.11 -32.70 -27.52
N ASP A 630 19.30 -33.74 -27.78
CA ASP A 630 19.00 -34.23 -29.13
C ASP A 630 18.40 -33.13 -30.05
N LEU A 631 17.61 -32.21 -29.47
CA LEU A 631 17.04 -31.07 -30.18
C LEU A 631 18.03 -29.93 -30.38
N LEU A 632 18.90 -29.66 -29.40
CA LEU A 632 19.96 -28.67 -29.53
C LEU A 632 20.98 -29.06 -30.59
N ASP A 633 21.38 -30.33 -30.64
CA ASP A 633 22.34 -30.81 -31.64
C ASP A 633 21.74 -30.78 -33.05
N ALA A 634 20.48 -31.20 -33.21
CA ALA A 634 19.78 -31.10 -34.48
C ALA A 634 19.61 -29.64 -34.96
N ALA A 635 19.34 -28.71 -34.04
CA ALA A 635 19.26 -27.29 -34.34
C ALA A 635 20.64 -26.68 -34.68
N ALA A 636 21.70 -27.04 -33.97
CA ALA A 636 23.05 -26.57 -34.24
C ALA A 636 23.57 -27.07 -35.61
N THR A 637 23.47 -28.37 -35.90
CA THR A 637 24.01 -28.95 -37.15
C THR A 637 23.02 -28.96 -38.32
N ALA A 638 21.86 -28.32 -38.19
CA ALA A 638 20.75 -28.34 -39.16
C ALA A 638 20.32 -29.76 -39.60
N ALA A 639 20.39 -30.74 -38.69
CA ALA A 639 20.00 -32.12 -38.96
C ALA A 639 18.47 -32.32 -38.85
N PRO A 640 17.91 -33.38 -39.47
CA PRO A 640 16.50 -33.73 -39.28
C PRO A 640 16.18 -33.99 -37.80
N TRP A 641 15.00 -33.54 -37.35
CA TRP A 641 14.58 -33.70 -35.95
C TRP A 641 14.63 -35.17 -35.48
N PRO A 642 15.07 -35.43 -34.23
CA PRO A 642 15.11 -36.77 -33.66
C PRO A 642 13.71 -37.42 -33.66
N LYS A 643 13.66 -38.70 -34.03
CA LYS A 643 12.41 -39.47 -34.02
C LYS A 643 12.00 -39.74 -32.57
N PRO A 644 10.73 -39.52 -32.20
CA PRO A 644 10.28 -39.80 -30.83
C PRO A 644 10.38 -41.29 -30.49
N PRO A 645 10.72 -41.65 -29.24
CA PRO A 645 10.82 -43.05 -28.83
C PRO A 645 9.47 -43.76 -29.00
N GLY A 646 9.50 -44.97 -29.56
CA GLY A 646 8.29 -45.72 -29.96
C GLY A 646 7.31 -46.02 -28.82
N SER A 647 6.07 -46.34 -29.16
CA SER A 647 5.06 -46.82 -28.20
C SER A 647 5.39 -48.22 -27.69
N ARG A 648 5.84 -48.29 -26.43
CA ARG A 648 5.45 -49.32 -25.48
C ARG A 648 4.37 -48.70 -24.59
#